data_AF-A0A7K3WV76-F1
#
_entry.id   AF-A0A7K3WV76-F1
#
_cell.length_a   1.000
_cell.length_b   1.000
_cell.length_c   1.000
_cell.angle_alpha   90.00
_cell.angle_beta   90.00
_cell.angle_gamma   90.00
#
_symmetry.space_group_name_H-M   'P 1'
#
loop_
_entity.id
_entity.type
_entity.pdbx_description
1 polymer ?
#
loop_
_entity_poly.entity_id
_entity_poly.type
_entity_poly.pdbx_seq_one_letter_code
_entity_poly.pdbx_strand_id
1 'polypeptide(L)'
;MRFLLFLIFNLVLVFPLSSQTKITLKGTVIDSLSQQPLAFSYVSLNGVALGTVTNGDGEFVLNIPAEYNDKSVVFSYLGYVRKIYSISALRKLSPLVVSLERDITQIEEVVIKPEKKISAKQLLQKVIKNIELNYAQEPVLLEGYYRETVAENGAFISYSDAVAEVHYAPYQEKEYKGSDYRVEAQYSISSLSNSNMYNGRSLHRWHFHFLTLNSDQAKVIDSRSSKNLTKTDMYANVQAGPMGIFSKDYLKFKAAFFTDKKFKQFDYEIGEVLMKGVGYVYVLSFRTVLTKELMEELDTKGKFKSFNKVRRNKPLQGKIYIDRDNFAVLKFESSVPPEFKKYLCSYAEMNYKHFDYKLNIEYQKIGDTYYLKYLRHEDEFILKDTLTNNTTPYVAVSQFWVDEVKTEEVMMFDFTEVFANLPTNQLFDLPLEYNKDFWDEYTKKNPLAIIPDSIRKDMEGKMPLENQFADKHTRNDSLKPPIAKVIPTTNVLHDTTLVDDYAWLKQPKNPLQNADIKEYLVAENEYTDNYFIPLRKSQRELFQELTSRIDKEDESIPYEDDGYWYQTRWTEEDEYPIYMRREEGAEIWDTLMNVNVLAKDKDYYSAGGIRVSPNTKLMMYYENTTGSDKVTVKFKNLETGFSIADSLLNVSGMLWLNDHQVLYILQEPKTNRTYQLKLHELSTPQQSDSLLFQEDDIQFQISISKSKSKEYVYLGISSKNTDEVHFMNLKAVDNGFHLMAPREGTHEYSVTDYKNEFYILSNKESIDFEVFKCDETAYAKADWKSFLKPKKGNLLTSFIIFDEFLVLGESEKMENRLRIIDKESGKSHYLKIKEDIHLVSPAYNPKFNSDTLMYSTSSMKTPSQAWNYNMRTQEKRLVKKTAVKNYNAGNWIKNKRVWAEARDGTMIPITLLYPSYGINKNNSYKRMFMTSYGSYGSGSESGFNSSVYSLISRGFVYAIPHVRGGGELGQAWHDGGKMMNKRNTFTDFIDCAEFLIAEGYAQKGNIVAEGGSAGGLLMGGIVNMRPDLFKLVILDVPFVDVINTMLDDKLPLTTIEYEEWGNPNDKKAFEYMLSYSPYENVIAQNYPHMLFTTGVNDTRVGYWEPAKMVAKLRKVKTDDHLLLLKTNLSAGHGGGSGRYDGYKELAYKYAVIFDIFSNDIQEEAAEKVAAEKAGK
;
A
#
# COMPACT_ATOMS: atom_id res chain seq x y z
N MET A 1 63.63 5.32 12.75
CA MET A 1 65.05 5.69 12.84
C MET A 1 65.85 4.53 12.25
N ARG A 2 66.43 4.78 11.07
CA ARG A 2 67.66 4.21 10.45
C ARG A 2 67.80 2.68 10.37
N PHE A 3 67.66 2.10 9.16
CA PHE A 3 68.70 1.89 8.12
C PHE A 3 69.75 0.85 8.58
N LEU A 4 70.28 -0.10 7.81
CA LEU A 4 70.22 -0.63 6.43
C LEU A 4 71.56 -1.41 6.32
N LEU A 5 71.68 -2.36 5.40
CA LEU A 5 72.93 -2.95 4.85
C LEU A 5 73.51 -4.16 5.62
N PHE A 6 73.97 -5.25 5.00
CA PHE A 6 74.40 -5.44 3.62
C PHE A 6 74.23 -6.91 3.18
N LEU A 7 73.88 -7.04 1.92
CA LEU A 7 73.68 -8.20 1.08
C LEU A 7 75.01 -8.93 0.78
N ILE A 8 74.95 -10.27 0.63
CA ILE A 8 75.81 -11.18 -0.17
C ILE A 8 77.31 -11.42 0.22
N PHE A 9 77.72 -12.68 0.45
CA PHE A 9 78.56 -13.52 -0.47
C PHE A 9 79.14 -14.79 0.22
N ASN A 10 78.53 -15.93 -0.12
CA ASN A 10 79.16 -17.21 -0.58
C ASN A 10 79.78 -18.27 0.36
N LEU A 11 79.21 -19.49 0.20
CA LEU A 11 79.79 -20.86 0.13
C LEU A 11 80.27 -21.55 1.44
N VAL A 12 80.01 -22.84 1.76
CA VAL A 12 79.29 -23.94 1.05
C VAL A 12 79.16 -25.22 1.95
N LEU A 13 78.11 -26.02 1.70
CA LEU A 13 77.89 -27.50 1.88
C LEU A 13 78.13 -28.19 3.24
N VAL A 14 77.14 -28.96 3.73
CA VAL A 14 76.95 -30.41 3.44
C VAL A 14 75.50 -30.81 3.79
N PHE A 15 74.77 -31.44 2.87
CA PHE A 15 73.62 -32.31 3.17
C PHE A 15 73.73 -33.59 2.32
N PRO A 16 73.39 -34.78 2.86
CA PRO A 16 73.68 -36.06 2.22
C PRO A 16 72.72 -36.38 1.06
N LEU A 17 73.28 -36.91 -0.03
CA LEU A 17 72.54 -37.50 -1.14
C LEU A 17 71.91 -38.83 -0.71
N SER A 18 70.59 -38.86 -0.56
CA SER A 18 69.81 -40.10 -0.65
C SER A 18 69.61 -40.45 -2.13
N SER A 19 70.26 -41.50 -2.59
CA SER A 19 70.03 -42.09 -3.92
C SER A 19 68.59 -42.61 -4.04
N GLN A 20 67.69 -41.82 -4.63
CA GLN A 20 66.39 -42.31 -5.09
C GLN A 20 66.64 -43.36 -6.18
N THR A 21 66.32 -44.62 -5.91
CA THR A 21 66.33 -45.68 -6.93
C THR A 21 65.31 -45.33 -8.01
N LYS A 22 65.78 -45.19 -9.26
CA LYS A 22 64.94 -44.91 -10.43
C LYS A 22 64.77 -46.19 -11.24
N ILE A 23 63.55 -46.47 -11.68
CA ILE A 23 63.24 -47.52 -12.64
C ILE A 23 63.33 -46.90 -14.03
N THR A 24 64.30 -47.32 -14.84
CA THR A 24 64.42 -46.85 -16.22
C THR A 24 63.84 -47.89 -17.16
N LEU A 25 62.77 -47.54 -17.88
CA LEU A 25 62.24 -48.32 -19.00
C LEU A 25 62.84 -47.78 -20.29
N LYS A 26 63.50 -48.65 -21.07
CA LYS A 26 63.98 -48.33 -22.42
C LYS A 26 63.38 -49.32 -23.40
N GLY A 27 62.76 -48.83 -24.46
CA GLY A 27 62.13 -49.69 -25.45
C GLY A 27 61.78 -48.96 -26.72
N THR A 28 61.15 -49.67 -27.65
CA THR A 28 60.74 -49.15 -28.96
C THR A 28 59.25 -49.36 -29.15
N VAL A 29 58.56 -48.35 -29.69
CA VAL A 29 57.15 -48.43 -30.09
C VAL A 29 57.08 -48.61 -31.60
N ILE A 30 56.36 -49.62 -32.06
CA ILE A 30 56.24 -49.97 -33.48
C ILE A 30 54.78 -50.13 -33.90
N ASP A 31 54.53 -49.99 -35.19
CA ASP A 31 53.24 -50.35 -35.80
C ASP A 31 53.12 -51.88 -35.88
N SER A 32 52.02 -52.43 -35.40
CA SER A 32 51.83 -53.89 -35.32
C SER A 32 51.80 -54.60 -36.68
N LEU A 33 51.43 -53.90 -37.76
CA LEU A 33 51.29 -54.48 -39.09
C LEU A 33 52.55 -54.31 -39.93
N SER A 34 53.04 -53.07 -40.05
CA SER A 34 54.20 -52.71 -40.87
C SER A 34 55.54 -52.94 -40.17
N GLN A 35 55.53 -53.18 -38.85
CA GLN A 35 56.72 -53.32 -38.01
C GLN A 35 57.67 -52.11 -38.07
N GLN A 36 57.20 -50.98 -38.58
CA GLN A 36 57.97 -49.73 -38.64
C GLN A 36 57.92 -49.00 -37.29
N PRO A 37 58.99 -48.29 -36.90
CA PRO A 37 58.98 -47.50 -35.69
C PRO A 37 57.96 -46.37 -35.72
N LEU A 38 57.29 -46.15 -34.59
CA LEU A 38 56.33 -45.07 -34.40
C LEU A 38 56.99 -43.91 -33.67
N ALA A 39 57.54 -42.98 -34.46
CA ALA A 39 58.12 -41.74 -33.94
C ALA A 39 57.08 -40.87 -33.23
N PHE A 40 57.48 -40.15 -32.18
CA PHE A 40 56.61 -39.25 -31.40
C PHE A 40 55.39 -39.93 -30.73
N SER A 41 55.44 -41.24 -30.49
CA SER A 41 54.48 -41.95 -29.63
C SER A 41 54.60 -41.48 -28.20
N TYR A 42 53.48 -41.13 -27.57
CA TYR A 42 53.44 -40.74 -26.17
C TYR A 42 53.54 -41.97 -25.27
N VAL A 43 54.50 -41.95 -24.36
CA VAL A 43 54.73 -42.98 -23.34
C VAL A 43 54.61 -42.31 -21.97
N SER A 44 53.48 -42.48 -21.30
CA SER A 44 53.17 -41.76 -20.06
C SER A 44 52.76 -42.69 -18.93
N LEU A 45 53.00 -42.26 -17.70
CA LEU A 45 52.54 -42.98 -16.52
C LEU A 45 51.06 -42.66 -16.27
N ASN A 46 50.21 -43.69 -16.15
CA ASN A 46 48.77 -43.49 -16.03
C ASN A 46 48.41 -42.74 -14.74
N GLY A 47 47.72 -41.60 -14.87
CA GLY A 47 47.28 -40.77 -13.73
C GLY A 47 48.37 -39.92 -13.07
N VAL A 48 49.57 -39.82 -13.65
CA VAL A 48 50.68 -39.00 -13.14
C VAL A 48 51.23 -38.15 -14.28
N ALA A 49 51.55 -36.87 -14.02
CA ALA A 49 52.14 -35.96 -15.01
C ALA A 49 53.63 -36.27 -15.29
N LEU A 50 53.93 -37.53 -15.62
CA LEU A 50 55.25 -38.04 -15.94
C LEU A 50 55.16 -38.86 -17.24
N GLY A 51 55.92 -38.47 -18.27
CA GLY A 51 55.92 -39.15 -19.55
C GLY A 51 57.07 -38.70 -20.43
N THR A 52 57.26 -39.40 -21.54
CA THR A 52 58.20 -39.08 -22.62
C THR A 52 57.51 -39.32 -23.95
N VAL A 53 58.15 -38.91 -25.04
CA VAL A 53 57.79 -39.31 -26.40
C VAL A 53 58.90 -40.19 -26.98
N THR A 54 58.57 -41.01 -27.97
CA THR A 54 59.58 -41.72 -28.75
C THR A 54 60.33 -40.80 -29.72
N ASN A 55 61.59 -41.10 -30.01
CA ASN A 55 62.39 -40.40 -31.00
C ASN A 55 62.02 -40.81 -32.45
N GLY A 56 62.78 -40.33 -33.45
CA GLY A 56 62.57 -40.66 -34.87
C GLY A 56 62.62 -42.16 -35.20
N ASP A 57 63.32 -42.95 -34.38
CA ASP A 57 63.48 -44.39 -34.52
C ASP A 57 62.49 -45.18 -33.62
N GLY A 58 61.46 -44.50 -33.09
CA GLY A 58 60.43 -45.10 -32.23
C GLY A 58 60.93 -45.49 -30.83
N GLU A 59 62.15 -45.12 -30.44
CA GLU A 59 62.73 -45.47 -29.14
C GLU A 59 62.33 -44.48 -28.05
N PHE A 60 62.09 -44.97 -26.83
CA PHE A 60 61.84 -44.15 -25.66
C PHE A 60 62.71 -44.56 -24.47
N VAL A 61 62.97 -43.59 -23.60
CA VAL A 61 63.55 -43.81 -22.27
C VAL A 61 62.67 -43.09 -21.25
N LEU A 62 61.99 -43.85 -20.38
CA LEU A 62 61.16 -43.30 -19.31
C LEU A 62 61.80 -43.62 -17.95
N ASN A 63 62.19 -42.57 -17.23
CA ASN A 63 62.75 -42.68 -15.88
C ASN A 63 61.63 -42.48 -14.84
N ILE A 64 61.30 -43.55 -14.12
CA ILE A 64 60.18 -43.59 -13.17
C ILE A 64 60.75 -43.66 -11.74
N PRO A 65 60.36 -42.75 -10.83
CA PRO A 65 60.67 -42.88 -9.42
C PRO A 65 60.16 -44.20 -8.83
N ALA A 66 60.94 -44.88 -7.98
CA ALA A 66 60.59 -46.20 -7.43
C ALA A 66 59.22 -46.25 -6.71
N GLU A 67 58.74 -45.12 -6.19
CA GLU A 67 57.43 -45.00 -5.53
C GLU A 67 56.24 -45.33 -6.46
N TYR A 68 56.43 -45.29 -7.78
CA TYR A 68 55.37 -45.59 -8.76
C TYR A 68 55.46 -47.00 -9.36
N ASN A 69 56.22 -47.93 -8.77
CA ASN A 69 56.42 -49.28 -9.33
C ASN A 69 55.13 -50.11 -9.50
N ASP A 70 54.04 -49.74 -8.81
CA ASP A 70 52.71 -50.36 -8.89
C ASP A 70 51.83 -49.79 -10.03
N LYS A 71 52.26 -48.71 -10.69
CA LYS A 71 51.50 -48.03 -11.75
C LYS A 71 51.68 -48.70 -13.12
N SER A 72 50.85 -48.26 -14.06
CA SER A 72 50.88 -48.69 -15.47
C SER A 72 51.37 -47.57 -16.38
N VAL A 73 52.07 -47.94 -17.45
CA VAL A 73 52.50 -47.04 -18.53
C VAL A 73 51.53 -47.17 -19.70
N VAL A 74 51.09 -46.04 -20.21
CA VAL A 74 50.20 -45.88 -21.37
C VAL A 74 51.06 -45.51 -22.58
N PHE A 75 50.89 -46.27 -23.66
CA PHE A 75 51.45 -46.02 -24.97
C PHE A 75 50.33 -45.58 -25.90
N SER A 76 50.43 -44.37 -26.46
CA SER A 76 49.43 -43.82 -27.37
C SER A 76 50.09 -43.09 -28.54
N TYR A 77 49.56 -43.31 -29.74
CA TYR A 77 49.97 -42.63 -30.96
C TYR A 77 48.73 -42.36 -31.81
N LEU A 78 48.69 -41.21 -32.50
CA LEU A 78 47.49 -40.77 -33.22
C LEU A 78 47.15 -41.78 -34.33
N GLY A 79 45.90 -42.28 -34.35
CA GLY A 79 45.45 -43.31 -35.29
C GLY A 79 45.70 -44.76 -34.84
N TYR A 80 46.08 -44.97 -33.58
CA TYR A 80 46.35 -46.29 -32.99
C TYR A 80 45.60 -46.51 -31.69
N VAL A 81 45.20 -47.76 -31.44
CA VAL A 81 44.58 -48.18 -30.18
C VAL A 81 45.61 -48.06 -29.05
N ARG A 82 45.26 -47.31 -28.00
CA ARG A 82 46.13 -47.14 -26.81
C ARG A 82 46.40 -48.49 -26.14
N LYS A 83 47.65 -48.76 -25.75
CA LYS A 83 48.01 -49.93 -24.92
C LYS A 83 48.49 -49.50 -23.54
N ILE A 84 48.08 -50.26 -22.52
CA ILE A 84 48.39 -49.99 -21.12
C ILE A 84 49.04 -51.24 -20.53
N TYR A 85 50.23 -51.09 -19.93
CA TYR A 85 50.97 -52.17 -19.31
C TYR A 85 51.41 -51.80 -17.90
N SER A 86 51.36 -52.73 -16.95
CA SER A 86 52.00 -52.51 -15.65
C SER A 86 53.52 -52.40 -15.80
N ILE A 87 54.18 -51.60 -14.95
CA ILE A 87 55.65 -51.49 -14.96
C ILE A 87 56.31 -52.85 -14.75
N SER A 88 55.72 -53.71 -13.90
CA SER A 88 56.21 -55.06 -13.66
C SER A 88 56.14 -55.97 -14.89
N ALA A 89 55.19 -55.75 -15.80
CA ALA A 89 55.11 -56.49 -17.06
C ALA A 89 56.15 -56.00 -18.07
N LEU A 90 56.34 -54.69 -18.20
CA LEU A 90 57.30 -54.10 -19.13
C LEU A 90 58.75 -54.47 -18.79
N ARG A 91 59.09 -54.56 -17.50
CA ARG A 91 60.43 -54.95 -17.03
C ARG A 91 60.81 -56.40 -17.37
N LYS A 92 59.84 -57.25 -17.75
CA LYS A 92 60.09 -58.64 -18.15
C LYS A 92 60.36 -58.79 -19.65
N LEU A 93 60.20 -57.73 -20.44
CA LEU A 93 60.42 -57.74 -21.88
C LEU A 93 61.84 -57.24 -22.18
N SER A 94 62.64 -58.07 -22.88
CA SER A 94 63.99 -57.70 -23.34
C SER A 94 64.26 -58.34 -24.71
N PRO A 95 64.29 -57.57 -25.82
CA PRO A 95 64.08 -56.12 -25.88
C PRO A 95 62.62 -55.73 -25.56
N LEU A 96 62.44 -54.56 -24.94
CA LEU A 96 61.11 -54.00 -24.69
C LEU A 96 60.58 -53.37 -25.98
N VAL A 97 59.73 -54.11 -26.69
CA VAL A 97 59.06 -53.64 -27.91
C VAL A 97 57.56 -53.62 -27.69
N VAL A 98 56.93 -52.46 -27.90
CA VAL A 98 55.49 -52.27 -27.77
C VAL A 98 54.89 -52.07 -29.16
N SER A 99 54.09 -53.02 -29.64
CA SER A 99 53.38 -52.86 -30.91
C SER A 99 52.01 -52.23 -30.70
N LEU A 100 51.72 -51.13 -31.40
CA LEU A 100 50.41 -50.49 -31.41
C LEU A 100 49.65 -50.91 -32.67
N GLU A 101 48.37 -51.23 -32.51
CA GLU A 101 47.47 -51.58 -33.61
C GLU A 101 46.77 -50.33 -34.11
N ARG A 102 46.65 -50.16 -35.44
CA ARG A 102 45.91 -49.03 -36.03
C ARG A 102 44.46 -49.11 -35.62
N ASP A 103 43.91 -48.00 -35.14
CA ASP A 103 42.48 -47.84 -34.89
C ASP A 103 41.85 -47.38 -36.20
N ILE A 104 41.43 -48.35 -37.03
CA ILE A 104 40.66 -48.06 -38.24
C ILE A 104 39.20 -47.91 -37.82
N THR A 105 38.87 -46.76 -37.24
CA THR A 105 37.47 -46.35 -37.11
C THR A 105 37.02 -45.84 -38.48
N GLN A 106 36.03 -46.51 -39.08
CA GLN A 106 35.45 -46.07 -40.35
C GLN A 106 34.65 -44.78 -40.07
N ILE A 107 35.24 -43.64 -40.42
CA ILE A 107 34.58 -42.34 -40.33
C ILE A 107 33.66 -42.21 -41.54
N GLU A 108 32.35 -42.11 -41.32
CA GLU A 108 31.42 -41.64 -42.35
C GLU A 108 31.89 -40.25 -42.82
N GLU A 109 31.94 -40.09 -44.13
CA GLU A 109 32.40 -38.92 -44.89
C GLU A 109 32.14 -37.58 -44.17
N VAL A 110 33.19 -37.04 -43.51
CA VAL A 110 33.21 -35.65 -43.05
C VAL A 110 33.54 -34.79 -44.26
N VAL A 111 32.48 -34.29 -44.89
CA VAL A 111 32.59 -33.11 -45.74
C VAL A 111 33.06 -31.96 -44.84
N ILE A 112 34.34 -31.57 -44.95
CA ILE A 112 34.80 -30.28 -44.43
C ILE A 112 34.17 -29.20 -45.31
N LYS A 113 32.92 -28.84 -45.00
CA LYS A 113 32.45 -27.49 -45.26
C LYS A 113 33.18 -26.60 -44.27
N PRO A 114 33.69 -25.43 -44.65
CA PRO A 114 34.16 -24.46 -43.68
C PRO A 114 32.98 -24.22 -42.73
N GLU A 115 33.07 -24.70 -41.48
CA GLU A 115 32.07 -24.36 -40.48
C GLU A 115 32.13 -22.85 -40.39
N LYS A 116 31.06 -22.20 -40.86
CA LYS A 116 30.86 -20.78 -40.61
C LYS A 116 30.96 -20.64 -39.09
N LYS A 117 32.06 -20.02 -38.61
CA LYS A 117 32.19 -19.65 -37.20
C LYS A 117 30.86 -19.07 -36.76
N ILE A 118 30.23 -19.69 -35.77
CA ILE A 118 28.92 -19.25 -35.29
C ILE A 118 29.05 -17.78 -34.94
N SER A 119 28.24 -16.92 -35.56
CA SER A 119 28.27 -15.50 -35.21
C SER A 119 27.68 -15.30 -33.81
N ALA A 120 28.07 -14.24 -33.12
CA ALA A 120 27.49 -13.85 -31.82
C ALA A 120 25.95 -13.84 -31.86
N LYS A 121 25.37 -13.34 -32.95
CA LYS A 121 23.93 -13.34 -33.18
C LYS A 121 23.35 -14.75 -33.26
N GLN A 122 23.95 -15.64 -34.04
CA GLN A 122 23.50 -17.03 -34.16
C GLN A 122 23.65 -17.79 -32.84
N LEU A 123 24.72 -17.53 -32.07
CA LEU A 123 24.94 -18.14 -30.77
C LEU A 123 23.83 -17.74 -29.78
N LEU A 124 23.51 -16.45 -29.68
CA LEU A 124 22.41 -15.97 -28.83
C LEU A 124 21.03 -16.45 -29.31
N GLN A 125 20.80 -16.54 -30.62
CA GLN A 125 19.57 -17.13 -31.15
C GLN A 125 19.41 -18.60 -30.77
N LYS A 126 20.51 -19.38 -30.77
CA LYS A 126 20.49 -20.76 -30.27
C LYS A 126 20.23 -20.82 -28.77
N VAL A 127 20.83 -19.94 -27.97
CA VAL A 127 20.54 -19.82 -26.53
C VAL A 127 19.04 -19.61 -26.32
N ILE A 128 18.45 -18.59 -26.97
CA ILE A 128 17.03 -18.23 -26.82
C ILE A 128 16.13 -19.41 -27.21
N LYS A 129 16.38 -20.01 -28.38
CA LYS A 129 15.60 -21.14 -28.89
C LYS A 129 15.65 -22.36 -27.96
N ASN A 130 16.76 -22.55 -27.26
CA ASN A 130 16.95 -23.67 -26.35
C ASN A 130 16.60 -23.34 -24.90
N ILE A 131 16.04 -22.15 -24.59
CA ILE A 131 15.61 -21.83 -23.22
C ILE A 131 14.61 -22.88 -22.72
N GLU A 132 13.61 -23.22 -23.54
CA GLU A 132 12.56 -24.16 -23.14
C GLU A 132 13.04 -25.62 -23.01
N LEU A 133 14.18 -25.94 -23.64
CA LEU A 133 14.82 -27.24 -23.54
C LEU A 133 15.75 -27.34 -22.32
N ASN A 134 16.40 -26.23 -21.96
CA ASN A 134 17.46 -26.21 -20.96
C ASN A 134 16.99 -25.77 -19.58
N TYR A 135 15.90 -25.00 -19.45
CA TYR A 135 15.47 -24.38 -18.19
C TYR A 135 14.04 -24.78 -17.82
N ALA A 136 13.71 -24.62 -16.53
CA ALA A 136 12.42 -25.02 -15.97
C ALA A 136 11.23 -24.42 -16.72
N GLN A 137 10.33 -25.29 -17.18
CA GLN A 137 9.09 -24.93 -17.90
C GLN A 137 7.87 -24.86 -16.99
N GLU A 138 8.00 -25.39 -15.77
CA GLU A 138 7.03 -25.24 -14.69
C GLU A 138 7.63 -24.36 -13.58
N PRO A 139 6.81 -23.70 -12.75
CA PRO A 139 7.29 -22.99 -11.58
C PRO A 139 8.10 -23.90 -10.65
N VAL A 140 9.11 -23.32 -10.00
CA VAL A 140 9.92 -24.03 -8.99
C VAL A 140 9.98 -23.25 -7.70
N LEU A 141 10.18 -23.97 -6.59
CA LEU A 141 10.45 -23.36 -5.30
C LEU A 141 11.97 -23.34 -5.09
N LEU A 142 12.55 -22.14 -5.02
CA LEU A 142 13.95 -21.95 -4.68
C LEU A 142 14.07 -21.66 -3.19
N GLU A 143 14.80 -22.48 -2.46
CA GLU A 143 15.21 -22.15 -1.10
C GLU A 143 16.61 -21.54 -1.16
N GLY A 144 16.80 -20.40 -0.49
CA GLY A 144 18.07 -19.70 -0.60
C GLY A 144 18.36 -18.69 0.48
N TYR A 145 19.60 -18.25 0.45
CA TYR A 145 20.15 -17.26 1.34
C TYR A 145 20.30 -15.93 0.60
N TYR A 146 19.82 -14.85 1.20
CA TYR A 146 19.90 -13.49 0.71
C TYR A 146 20.81 -12.67 1.63
N ARG A 147 21.66 -11.82 1.04
CA ARG A 147 22.47 -10.85 1.78
C ARG A 147 22.48 -9.50 1.09
N GLU A 148 22.46 -8.45 1.88
CA GLU A 148 22.55 -7.08 1.44
C GLU A 148 23.47 -6.25 2.32
N THR A 149 24.28 -5.40 1.69
CA THR A 149 25.25 -4.53 2.38
C THR A 149 25.33 -3.16 1.74
N VAL A 150 25.62 -2.15 2.56
CA VAL A 150 25.97 -0.80 2.08
C VAL A 150 27.28 -0.37 2.71
N ALA A 151 28.18 0.18 1.90
CA ALA A 151 29.44 0.77 2.35
C ALA A 151 29.51 2.25 1.98
N GLU A 152 30.02 3.06 2.91
CA GLU A 152 30.33 4.48 2.78
C GLU A 152 31.86 4.62 2.81
N ASN A 153 32.47 5.23 1.78
CA ASN A 153 33.93 5.34 1.68
C ASN A 153 34.68 4.00 1.86
N GLY A 154 34.04 2.88 1.49
CA GLY A 154 34.60 1.54 1.63
C GLY A 154 34.47 0.91 3.01
N ALA A 155 33.92 1.60 4.01
CA ALA A 155 33.55 1.01 5.30
C ALA A 155 32.07 0.62 5.30
N PHE A 156 31.74 -0.57 5.81
CA PHE A 156 30.34 -0.99 5.87
C PHE A 156 29.55 -0.12 6.85
N ILE A 157 28.32 0.22 6.47
CA ILE A 157 27.40 1.06 7.25
C ILE A 157 26.03 0.41 7.48
N SER A 158 25.72 -0.64 6.72
CA SER A 158 24.49 -1.43 6.84
C SER A 158 24.73 -2.87 6.38
N TYR A 159 24.08 -3.80 7.05
CA TYR A 159 24.14 -5.25 6.83
C TYR A 159 22.77 -5.87 7.07
N SER A 160 22.29 -6.70 6.14
CA SER A 160 21.06 -7.48 6.27
C SER A 160 21.19 -8.85 5.62
N ASP A 161 20.63 -9.87 6.26
CA ASP A 161 20.53 -11.24 5.74
C ASP A 161 19.08 -11.71 5.79
N ALA A 162 18.72 -12.64 4.91
CA ALA A 162 17.52 -13.46 5.06
C ALA A 162 17.70 -14.87 4.52
N VAL A 163 16.95 -15.81 5.07
CA VAL A 163 16.65 -17.10 4.45
C VAL A 163 15.26 -16.98 3.85
N ALA A 164 15.11 -17.34 2.57
CA ALA A 164 13.86 -17.18 1.86
C ALA A 164 13.55 -18.37 0.97
N GLU A 165 12.26 -18.69 0.89
CA GLU A 165 11.69 -19.54 -0.15
C GLU A 165 11.14 -18.64 -1.26
N VAL A 166 11.31 -19.04 -2.51
CA VAL A 166 10.93 -18.22 -3.66
C VAL A 166 10.17 -19.09 -4.64
N HIS A 167 8.88 -18.82 -4.80
CA HIS A 167 8.10 -19.34 -5.91
C HIS A 167 8.58 -18.61 -7.17
N TYR A 168 9.38 -19.31 -7.97
CA TYR A 168 10.07 -18.78 -9.12
C TYR A 168 9.42 -19.27 -10.40
N ALA A 169 8.81 -18.36 -11.13
CA ALA A 169 8.09 -18.64 -12.37
C ALA A 169 9.02 -19.21 -13.46
N PRO A 170 8.48 -20.03 -14.38
CA PRO A 170 9.26 -20.76 -15.39
C PRO A 170 9.90 -19.83 -16.41
N TYR A 171 10.95 -20.31 -17.07
CA TYR A 171 11.61 -19.62 -18.19
C TYR A 171 10.85 -19.88 -19.50
N GLN A 172 10.78 -18.89 -20.40
CA GLN A 172 10.07 -19.03 -21.69
C GLN A 172 10.95 -18.63 -22.88
N GLU A 173 10.70 -19.17 -24.08
CA GLU A 173 11.36 -18.75 -25.32
C GLU A 173 10.89 -17.36 -25.78
N LYS A 174 9.64 -16.95 -25.46
CA LYS A 174 9.08 -15.63 -25.80
C LYS A 174 9.18 -14.63 -24.65
N GLU A 175 9.20 -13.33 -24.96
CA GLU A 175 9.11 -12.30 -23.92
C GLU A 175 7.73 -12.35 -23.26
N TYR A 176 7.69 -12.16 -21.94
CA TYR A 176 6.43 -11.96 -21.22
C TYR A 176 5.73 -10.68 -21.68
N LYS A 177 4.41 -10.68 -21.64
CA LYS A 177 3.59 -9.51 -21.98
C LYS A 177 3.64 -8.51 -20.83
N GLY A 178 3.38 -7.23 -21.13
CA GLY A 178 3.34 -6.18 -20.10
C GLY A 178 2.38 -6.46 -18.94
N SER A 179 1.29 -7.21 -19.19
CA SER A 179 0.31 -7.66 -18.18
C SER A 179 0.84 -8.68 -17.18
N ASP A 180 1.91 -9.40 -17.53
CA ASP A 180 2.45 -10.50 -16.72
C ASP A 180 3.39 -10.00 -15.62
N TYR A 181 3.86 -8.77 -15.76
CA TYR A 181 4.76 -8.12 -14.82
C TYR A 181 4.00 -7.43 -13.70
N ARG A 182 4.56 -7.56 -12.50
CA ARG A 182 4.12 -6.83 -11.32
C ARG A 182 4.68 -5.42 -11.36
N VAL A 183 3.82 -4.43 -11.06
CA VAL A 183 4.17 -3.01 -11.10
C VAL A 183 4.54 -2.53 -9.70
N GLU A 184 5.69 -1.88 -9.57
CA GLU A 184 6.35 -1.44 -8.33
C GLU A 184 5.50 -0.65 -7.33
N ALA A 185 4.43 0.02 -7.77
CA ALA A 185 3.48 0.68 -6.87
C ALA A 185 2.87 -0.29 -5.84
N GLN A 186 2.84 -1.61 -6.12
CA GLN A 186 2.38 -2.64 -5.19
C GLN A 186 3.38 -3.01 -4.09
N TYR A 187 4.68 -2.68 -4.27
CA TYR A 187 5.72 -2.88 -3.26
C TYR A 187 5.95 -1.63 -2.39
N SER A 188 5.30 -0.53 -2.73
CA SER A 188 5.43 0.77 -2.09
C SER A 188 4.15 1.10 -1.33
N ILE A 189 3.84 0.34 -0.28
CA ILE A 189 2.85 0.73 0.75
C ILE A 189 3.52 1.66 1.79
N SER A 190 4.41 2.54 1.35
CA SER A 190 4.85 3.64 2.19
C SER A 190 3.91 4.85 2.09
N SER A 191 2.60 4.63 2.07
CA SER A 191 1.67 5.64 2.61
C SER A 191 1.89 5.84 4.12
N LEU A 192 2.59 4.90 4.79
CA LEU A 192 2.99 4.99 6.20
C LEU A 192 4.43 5.47 6.46
N SER A 193 5.28 5.67 5.43
CA SER A 193 6.65 6.19 5.61
C SER A 193 6.85 7.63 5.09
N ASN A 194 5.80 8.45 5.18
CA ASN A 194 5.96 9.91 5.10
C ASN A 194 6.91 10.48 6.18
N SER A 195 7.35 9.69 7.16
CA SER A 195 8.39 10.07 8.12
C SER A 195 9.83 10.00 7.59
N ASN A 196 10.07 9.70 6.31
CA ASN A 196 11.41 9.82 5.70
C ASN A 196 11.46 10.57 4.37
N MET A 197 10.55 11.54 4.16
CA MET A 197 10.74 12.54 3.11
C MET A 197 11.89 13.48 3.45
N TYR A 198 13.05 13.23 2.84
CA TYR A 198 14.16 14.17 2.67
C TYR A 198 14.60 14.90 3.95
N ASN A 199 14.76 14.15 5.04
CA ASN A 199 15.89 14.43 5.91
C ASN A 199 17.15 14.18 5.07
N GLY A 200 18.05 15.15 4.90
CA GLY A 200 19.33 14.99 4.18
C GLY A 200 20.27 13.89 4.70
N ARG A 201 19.79 13.05 5.63
CA ARG A 201 20.45 11.91 6.28
C ARG A 201 19.74 10.58 6.00
N SER A 202 18.89 10.45 4.98
CA SER A 202 18.33 9.14 4.59
C SER A 202 18.76 8.77 3.17
N LEU A 203 19.45 7.65 3.01
CA LEU A 203 19.64 6.96 1.73
C LEU A 203 18.34 6.20 1.42
N HIS A 204 17.24 6.91 1.17
CA HIS A 204 16.02 6.25 0.73
C HIS A 204 16.21 5.77 -0.71
N ARG A 205 16.16 4.45 -0.92
CA ARG A 205 16.45 3.86 -2.21
C ARG A 205 15.20 3.41 -2.96
N TRP A 206 14.76 4.25 -3.90
CA TRP A 206 13.93 3.85 -5.05
C TRP A 206 14.76 3.07 -6.11
N HIS A 207 15.71 2.23 -5.68
CA HIS A 207 16.82 1.75 -6.53
C HIS A 207 16.55 0.41 -7.20
N PHE A 208 15.52 -0.30 -6.78
CA PHE A 208 15.09 -1.52 -7.44
C PHE A 208 13.75 -1.22 -8.09
N HIS A 209 13.77 -0.52 -9.23
CA HIS A 209 12.69 -0.68 -10.17
C HIS A 209 12.79 -2.12 -10.70
N PHE A 210 12.14 -3.06 -10.00
CA PHE A 210 12.15 -4.46 -10.36
C PHE A 210 10.79 -4.83 -10.95
N LEU A 211 10.81 -5.29 -12.20
CA LEU A 211 9.67 -5.89 -12.86
C LEU A 211 9.85 -7.40 -12.75
N THR A 212 9.34 -8.00 -11.68
CA THR A 212 9.18 -9.46 -11.58
C THR A 212 7.81 -9.85 -12.13
N LEU A 213 7.57 -11.14 -12.34
CA LEU A 213 6.24 -11.60 -12.76
C LEU A 213 5.27 -11.57 -11.57
N ASN A 214 3.97 -11.50 -11.85
CA ASN A 214 2.92 -11.61 -10.82
C ASN A 214 2.98 -12.96 -10.07
N SER A 215 3.49 -14.00 -10.73
CA SER A 215 3.70 -15.33 -10.16
C SER A 215 5.03 -15.49 -9.43
N ASP A 216 5.97 -14.53 -9.51
CA ASP A 216 7.17 -14.58 -8.69
C ASP A 216 6.84 -14.09 -7.28
N GLN A 217 7.07 -14.92 -6.26
CA GLN A 217 6.81 -14.59 -4.86
C GLN A 217 8.00 -15.00 -3.99
N ALA A 218 8.26 -14.27 -2.91
CA ALA A 218 9.26 -14.65 -1.91
C ALA A 218 8.61 -14.71 -0.53
N LYS A 219 8.91 -15.75 0.24
CA LYS A 219 8.54 -15.93 1.64
C LYS A 219 9.81 -15.90 2.47
N VAL A 220 9.89 -14.97 3.44
CA VAL A 220 11.04 -14.89 4.35
C VAL A 220 10.84 -15.88 5.49
N ILE A 221 11.79 -16.81 5.63
CA ILE A 221 11.83 -17.80 6.71
C ILE A 221 12.43 -17.19 7.98
N ASP A 222 13.59 -16.56 7.84
CA ASP A 222 14.23 -15.77 8.91
C ASP A 222 15.05 -14.61 8.32
N SER A 223 15.28 -13.55 9.08
CA SER A 223 16.15 -12.43 8.72
C SER A 223 16.89 -11.86 9.93
N ARG A 224 17.98 -11.14 9.65
CA ARG A 224 18.71 -10.37 10.66
C ARG A 224 19.35 -9.16 9.99
N SER A 225 19.45 -8.04 10.70
CA SER A 225 20.00 -6.81 10.13
C SER A 225 20.63 -5.91 11.19
N SER A 226 21.76 -5.28 10.89
CA SER A 226 22.51 -4.41 11.81
C SER A 226 21.78 -3.09 12.09
N LYS A 227 22.00 -2.47 13.26
CA LYS A 227 21.61 -1.07 13.47
C LYS A 227 22.48 -0.21 12.55
N ASN A 228 21.93 0.83 11.92
CA ASN A 228 22.70 1.69 11.01
C ASN A 228 23.74 2.47 11.83
N LEU A 229 25.04 2.28 11.57
CA LEU A 229 26.13 2.80 12.41
C LEU A 229 27.06 3.78 11.68
N THR A 230 26.52 4.74 10.93
CA THR A 230 27.34 5.80 10.33
C THR A 230 27.82 6.82 11.38
N LYS A 231 28.89 7.57 11.05
CA LYS A 231 29.34 8.75 11.83
C LYS A 231 28.45 9.98 11.62
N THR A 232 27.56 9.93 10.64
CA THR A 232 26.72 11.04 10.16
C THR A 232 25.22 10.83 10.45
N ASP A 233 24.87 9.78 11.18
CA ASP A 233 23.49 9.32 11.41
C ASP A 233 22.67 9.17 10.11
N MET A 234 23.34 8.74 9.04
CA MET A 234 22.72 8.41 7.77
C MET A 234 22.00 7.06 7.84
N TYR A 235 20.71 7.06 7.55
CA TYR A 235 19.85 5.88 7.46
C TYR A 235 19.99 5.23 6.09
N ALA A 236 20.63 4.05 6.02
CA ALA A 236 20.71 3.24 4.82
C ALA A 236 19.57 2.22 4.78
N ASN A 237 18.38 2.67 4.38
CA ASN A 237 17.24 1.78 4.18
C ASN A 237 17.31 1.20 2.76
N VAL A 238 17.50 -0.11 2.67
CA VAL A 238 17.48 -0.80 1.38
C VAL A 238 16.12 -1.49 1.23
N GLN A 239 15.38 -1.11 0.19
CA GLN A 239 14.05 -1.63 -0.14
C GLN A 239 14.20 -2.81 -1.12
N ALA A 240 13.17 -3.66 -1.22
CA ALA A 240 12.97 -4.76 -2.20
C ALA A 240 13.40 -6.18 -1.80
N GLY A 241 14.31 -6.35 -0.83
CA GLY A 241 14.73 -7.67 -0.33
C GLY A 241 15.07 -8.67 -1.45
N PRO A 242 14.75 -9.97 -1.29
CA PRO A 242 15.00 -11.00 -2.30
C PRO A 242 14.30 -10.73 -3.63
N MET A 243 13.10 -10.16 -3.64
CA MET A 243 12.34 -9.91 -4.88
C MET A 243 13.05 -8.91 -5.81
N GLY A 244 13.71 -7.90 -5.25
CA GLY A 244 14.44 -6.90 -6.02
C GLY A 244 15.53 -7.49 -6.92
N ILE A 245 16.25 -8.49 -6.40
CA ILE A 245 17.41 -9.06 -7.11
C ILE A 245 16.99 -9.98 -8.25
N PHE A 246 15.85 -10.67 -8.16
CA PHE A 246 15.43 -11.63 -9.17
C PHE A 246 15.08 -11.01 -10.52
N SER A 247 14.65 -9.74 -10.55
CA SER A 247 14.48 -8.99 -11.80
C SER A 247 15.76 -8.85 -12.63
N LYS A 248 16.92 -9.11 -12.02
CA LYS A 248 18.21 -9.08 -12.68
C LYS A 248 18.57 -10.40 -13.36
N ASP A 249 17.70 -11.42 -13.31
CA ASP A 249 17.86 -12.60 -14.15
C ASP A 249 17.61 -12.21 -15.63
N TYR A 250 18.69 -11.84 -16.30
CA TYR A 250 18.65 -11.33 -17.67
C TYR A 250 18.29 -12.40 -18.71
N LEU A 251 18.39 -13.68 -18.37
CA LEU A 251 17.95 -14.77 -19.22
C LEU A 251 16.42 -14.89 -19.17
N LYS A 252 15.84 -14.89 -17.97
CA LYS A 252 14.38 -14.92 -17.75
C LYS A 252 13.71 -13.66 -18.34
N PHE A 253 14.20 -12.47 -17.98
CA PHE A 253 13.58 -11.19 -18.35
C PHE A 253 14.12 -10.57 -19.65
N LYS A 254 14.88 -11.34 -20.44
CA LYS A 254 15.39 -10.97 -21.78
C LYS A 254 15.88 -9.53 -21.86
N ALA A 255 16.96 -9.27 -21.13
CA ALA A 255 17.62 -7.98 -21.15
C ALA A 255 18.12 -7.59 -22.57
N ALA A 256 18.74 -6.41 -22.70
CA ALA A 256 19.17 -5.84 -23.98
C ALA A 256 20.06 -6.76 -24.87
N PHE A 257 20.60 -7.83 -24.32
CA PHE A 257 21.46 -8.78 -25.00
C PHE A 257 20.69 -9.87 -25.76
N PHE A 258 19.52 -10.30 -25.26
CA PHE A 258 18.77 -11.43 -25.80
C PHE A 258 17.60 -11.02 -26.71
N THR A 259 17.65 -9.80 -27.27
CA THR A 259 16.60 -9.26 -28.15
C THR A 259 17.19 -8.74 -29.46
N ASP A 260 16.58 -9.10 -30.59
CA ASP A 260 17.07 -8.71 -31.93
C ASP A 260 17.18 -7.18 -32.10
N LYS A 261 16.28 -6.42 -31.46
CA LYS A 261 16.21 -4.95 -31.53
C LYS A 261 17.38 -4.28 -30.82
N LYS A 262 17.96 -4.90 -29.80
CA LYS A 262 19.00 -4.30 -28.93
C LYS A 262 20.38 -4.94 -29.07
N PHE A 263 20.50 -6.08 -29.75
CA PHE A 263 21.79 -6.72 -30.06
C PHE A 263 22.81 -5.71 -30.65
N LYS A 264 22.39 -4.80 -31.54
CA LYS A 264 23.24 -3.79 -32.20
C LYS A 264 23.87 -2.74 -31.26
N GLN A 265 23.54 -2.75 -29.97
CA GLN A 265 24.09 -1.80 -28.98
C GLN A 265 25.45 -2.23 -28.43
N PHE A 266 25.93 -3.42 -28.81
CA PHE A 266 27.17 -3.99 -28.33
C PHE A 266 28.00 -4.58 -29.47
N ASP A 267 29.31 -4.45 -29.34
CA ASP A 267 30.28 -5.25 -30.06
C ASP A 267 30.48 -6.58 -29.31
N TYR A 268 30.61 -7.67 -30.07
CA TYR A 268 30.73 -9.02 -29.51
C TYR A 268 31.95 -9.77 -30.04
N GLU A 269 32.57 -10.54 -29.16
CA GLU A 269 33.66 -11.46 -29.49
C GLU A 269 33.37 -12.83 -28.89
N ILE A 270 33.56 -13.90 -29.68
CA ILE A 270 33.40 -15.28 -29.21
C ILE A 270 34.78 -15.88 -28.98
N GLY A 271 35.03 -16.31 -27.74
CA GLY A 271 36.15 -17.15 -27.37
C GLY A 271 35.69 -18.51 -26.82
N GLU A 272 36.65 -19.33 -26.40
CA GLU A 272 36.40 -20.57 -25.67
C GLU A 272 37.24 -20.59 -24.40
N VAL A 273 36.68 -21.10 -23.30
CA VAL A 273 37.39 -21.29 -22.04
C VAL A 273 37.06 -22.67 -21.46
N LEU A 274 38.03 -23.28 -20.78
CA LEU A 274 37.80 -24.49 -20.00
C LEU A 274 37.15 -24.12 -18.67
N MET A 275 35.88 -24.48 -18.47
CA MET A 275 35.13 -24.29 -17.23
C MET A 275 35.14 -25.57 -16.40
N LYS A 276 35.60 -25.48 -15.15
CA LYS A 276 35.74 -26.62 -14.25
C LYS A 276 34.39 -27.32 -14.03
N GLY A 277 34.36 -28.63 -14.26
CA GLY A 277 33.15 -29.46 -14.08
C GLY A 277 32.20 -29.48 -15.28
N VAL A 278 32.45 -28.68 -16.32
CA VAL A 278 31.61 -28.64 -17.55
C VAL A 278 32.43 -29.03 -18.79
N GLY A 279 33.65 -28.50 -18.94
CA GLY A 279 34.46 -28.67 -20.14
C GLY A 279 34.67 -27.35 -20.88
N TYR A 280 34.95 -27.41 -22.18
CA TYR A 280 35.07 -26.19 -23.00
C TYR A 280 33.70 -25.55 -23.22
N VAL A 281 33.59 -24.27 -22.93
CA VAL A 281 32.36 -23.47 -23.10
C VAL A 281 32.64 -22.28 -24.01
N TYR A 282 31.64 -21.83 -24.76
CA TYR A 282 31.73 -20.57 -25.48
C TYR A 282 31.71 -19.41 -24.49
N VAL A 283 32.56 -18.40 -24.71
CA VAL A 283 32.55 -17.14 -23.97
C VAL A 283 32.22 -16.03 -24.94
N LEU A 284 30.99 -15.54 -24.87
CA LEU A 284 30.55 -14.38 -25.63
C LEU A 284 30.87 -13.12 -24.82
N SER A 285 31.99 -12.50 -25.14
CA SER A 285 32.35 -11.19 -24.59
C SER A 285 31.58 -10.09 -25.32
N PHE A 286 31.08 -9.09 -24.59
CA PHE A 286 30.39 -7.95 -25.18
C PHE A 286 30.87 -6.64 -24.57
N ARG A 287 30.82 -5.56 -25.38
CA ARG A 287 31.11 -4.20 -24.94
C ARG A 287 30.17 -3.23 -25.65
N THR A 288 29.65 -2.24 -24.93
CA THR A 288 28.80 -1.20 -25.51
C THR A 288 29.51 -0.48 -26.65
N VAL A 289 28.76 -0.12 -27.70
CA VAL A 289 29.26 0.69 -28.82
C VAL A 289 29.39 2.18 -28.48
N LEU A 290 28.95 2.59 -27.28
CA LEU A 290 29.12 3.95 -26.81
C LEU A 290 30.62 4.28 -26.67
N THR A 291 31.05 5.40 -27.24
CA THR A 291 32.43 5.91 -27.09
C THR A 291 32.49 7.03 -26.05
N LYS A 292 33.70 7.33 -25.58
CA LYS A 292 33.95 8.43 -24.63
C LYS A 292 33.53 9.78 -25.24
N GLU A 293 33.82 10.01 -26.51
CA GLU A 293 33.48 11.25 -27.23
C GLU A 293 31.97 11.42 -27.33
N LEU A 294 31.23 10.33 -27.59
CA LEU A 294 29.77 10.36 -27.62
C LEU A 294 29.18 10.61 -26.23
N MET A 295 29.78 10.08 -25.17
CA MET A 295 29.38 10.35 -23.79
C MET A 295 29.62 11.83 -23.40
N GLU A 296 30.73 12.42 -23.85
CA GLU A 296 31.06 13.84 -23.62
C GLU A 296 30.14 14.79 -24.42
N GLU A 297 29.76 14.44 -25.65
CA GLU A 297 28.78 15.19 -26.44
C GLU A 297 27.38 15.16 -25.80
N LEU A 298 27.00 14.04 -25.19
CA LEU A 298 25.74 13.88 -24.48
C LEU A 298 25.71 14.72 -23.20
N ASP A 299 26.82 14.90 -22.50
CA ASP A 299 26.87 15.72 -21.27
C ASP A 299 26.62 17.23 -21.54
N THR A 300 26.97 17.73 -22.74
CA THR A 300 26.94 19.17 -23.07
C THR A 300 25.61 19.70 -23.64
N LYS A 301 24.72 18.85 -24.19
CA LYS A 301 23.49 19.28 -24.92
C LYS A 301 22.19 19.38 -24.10
N GLY A 302 22.28 19.67 -22.80
CA GLY A 302 21.14 19.79 -21.89
C GLY A 302 20.82 18.47 -21.18
N LYS A 303 21.01 18.48 -19.85
CA LYS A 303 21.22 17.29 -18.99
C LYS A 303 20.13 16.22 -18.99
N PHE A 304 18.89 16.55 -19.36
CA PHE A 304 17.76 15.61 -19.27
C PHE A 304 17.50 14.83 -20.56
N LYS A 305 17.63 15.47 -21.73
CA LYS A 305 17.39 14.84 -23.06
C LYS A 305 18.53 13.90 -23.47
N SER A 306 19.75 14.21 -23.06
CA SER A 306 20.93 13.38 -23.34
C SER A 306 20.99 12.10 -22.51
N PHE A 307 20.57 12.14 -21.25
CA PHE A 307 20.52 10.98 -20.36
C PHE A 307 19.56 9.88 -20.84
N ASN A 308 18.38 10.24 -21.36
CA ASN A 308 17.44 9.27 -21.96
C ASN A 308 18.05 8.56 -23.18
N LYS A 309 18.98 9.21 -23.89
CA LYS A 309 19.71 8.62 -25.02
C LYS A 309 20.82 7.68 -24.56
N VAL A 310 21.49 7.95 -23.44
CA VAL A 310 22.42 7.01 -22.77
C VAL A 310 21.66 5.77 -22.26
N ARG A 311 20.52 5.96 -21.58
CA ARG A 311 19.65 4.87 -21.09
C ARG A 311 19.21 3.93 -22.21
N ARG A 312 18.94 4.47 -23.39
CA ARG A 312 18.54 3.69 -24.58
C ARG A 312 19.65 2.78 -25.12
N ASN A 313 20.93 3.04 -24.82
CA ASN A 313 22.08 2.33 -25.40
C ASN A 313 22.91 1.52 -24.39
N LYS A 314 22.47 1.42 -23.12
CA LYS A 314 23.07 0.64 -22.00
C LYS A 314 24.63 0.59 -21.98
N PRO A 315 25.30 1.38 -21.12
CA PRO A 315 26.76 1.44 -21.06
C PRO A 315 27.37 0.25 -20.32
N LEU A 316 27.26 -0.96 -20.88
CA LEU A 316 27.70 -2.21 -20.25
C LEU A 316 28.80 -2.92 -21.06
N GLN A 317 29.64 -3.66 -20.35
CA GLN A 317 30.58 -4.64 -20.88
C GLN A 317 30.47 -5.93 -20.07
N GLY A 318 30.85 -7.08 -20.62
CA GLY A 318 30.70 -8.33 -19.90
C GLY A 318 31.00 -9.59 -20.70
N LYS A 319 30.62 -10.73 -20.12
CA LYS A 319 30.80 -12.07 -20.67
C LYS A 319 29.58 -12.94 -20.40
N ILE A 320 29.21 -13.76 -21.38
CA ILE A 320 28.18 -14.79 -21.28
C ILE A 320 28.86 -16.13 -21.55
N TYR A 321 28.80 -17.06 -20.60
CA TYR A 321 29.40 -18.39 -20.70
C TYR A 321 28.30 -19.38 -21.11
N ILE A 322 28.50 -20.05 -22.24
CA ILE A 322 27.47 -20.85 -22.92
C ILE A 322 28.01 -22.26 -23.18
N ASP A 323 27.28 -23.28 -22.73
CA ASP A 323 27.56 -24.69 -22.99
C ASP A 323 27.58 -24.96 -24.50
N ARG A 324 28.57 -25.75 -24.97
CA ARG A 324 28.78 -25.98 -26.41
C ARG A 324 27.76 -26.93 -27.02
N ASP A 325 27.25 -27.86 -26.23
CA ASP A 325 26.48 -29.00 -26.72
C ASP A 325 24.99 -28.66 -26.72
N ASN A 326 24.50 -28.07 -25.63
CA ASN A 326 23.08 -27.74 -25.46
C ASN A 326 22.78 -26.23 -25.56
N PHE A 327 23.79 -25.36 -25.64
CA PHE A 327 23.65 -23.89 -25.69
C PHE A 327 23.01 -23.27 -24.43
N ALA A 328 23.07 -23.92 -23.27
CA ALA A 328 22.65 -23.34 -22.00
C ALA A 328 23.61 -22.24 -21.53
N VAL A 329 23.09 -21.16 -20.96
CA VAL A 329 23.88 -20.14 -20.26
C VAL A 329 24.25 -20.66 -18.87
N LEU A 330 25.54 -20.75 -18.61
CA LEU A 330 26.09 -21.26 -17.34
C LEU A 330 26.40 -20.12 -16.38
N LYS A 331 26.85 -18.99 -16.93
CA LYS A 331 27.24 -17.80 -16.17
C LYS A 331 27.06 -16.54 -17.01
N PHE A 332 26.70 -15.45 -16.35
CA PHE A 332 26.62 -14.11 -16.92
C PHE A 332 27.35 -13.13 -16.01
N GLU A 333 28.21 -12.31 -16.59
CA GLU A 333 28.95 -11.25 -15.89
C GLU A 333 28.79 -9.96 -16.68
N SER A 334 28.39 -8.86 -16.04
CA SER A 334 28.40 -7.54 -16.66
C SER A 334 28.88 -6.47 -15.68
N SER A 335 29.38 -5.37 -16.25
CA SER A 335 29.77 -4.19 -15.50
C SER A 335 29.69 -2.94 -16.36
N VAL A 336 29.60 -1.79 -15.72
CA VAL A 336 29.83 -0.50 -16.36
C VAL A 336 31.34 -0.33 -16.63
N PRO A 337 31.77 -0.01 -17.86
CA PRO A 337 33.16 0.31 -18.17
C PRO A 337 33.70 1.42 -17.24
N PRO A 338 34.89 1.26 -16.63
CA PRO A 338 35.43 2.21 -15.65
C PRO A 338 35.45 3.67 -16.12
N GLU A 339 35.74 3.90 -17.40
CA GLU A 339 35.79 5.21 -18.01
C GLU A 339 34.43 5.91 -18.06
N PHE A 340 33.32 5.16 -18.01
CA PHE A 340 31.97 5.72 -18.07
C PHE A 340 31.41 6.08 -16.70
N LYS A 341 31.95 5.52 -15.60
CA LYS A 341 31.43 5.72 -14.23
C LYS A 341 31.20 7.19 -13.88
N LYS A 342 32.13 8.08 -14.24
CA LYS A 342 32.05 9.52 -13.94
C LYS A 342 30.91 10.26 -14.64
N TYR A 343 30.43 9.77 -15.79
CA TYR A 343 29.33 10.38 -16.55
C TYR A 343 27.95 9.87 -16.10
N LEU A 344 27.93 8.78 -15.34
CA LEU A 344 26.72 8.13 -14.85
C LEU A 344 26.35 8.60 -13.43
N CYS A 345 27.25 9.32 -12.76
CA CYS A 345 27.03 9.98 -11.48
C CYS A 345 26.73 11.48 -11.70
N SER A 346 25.49 11.96 -11.54
CA SER A 346 25.13 13.37 -11.76
C SER A 346 25.01 14.20 -10.47
N TYR A 347 25.41 15.47 -10.52
CA TYR A 347 25.68 16.36 -9.37
C TYR A 347 24.63 17.46 -9.08
N ALA A 348 23.41 17.40 -9.61
CA ALA A 348 22.44 18.49 -9.42
C ALA A 348 21.12 17.97 -8.85
N GLU A 349 20.92 18.27 -7.56
CA GLU A 349 19.77 17.89 -6.71
C GLU A 349 19.63 16.37 -6.54
N MET A 350 19.03 15.90 -5.43
CA MET A 350 18.94 14.48 -5.05
C MET A 350 18.11 13.66 -6.06
N ASN A 351 18.61 13.47 -7.27
CA ASN A 351 18.05 12.64 -8.32
C ASN A 351 19.00 11.45 -8.51
N TYR A 352 18.81 10.45 -7.65
CA TYR A 352 19.52 9.18 -7.71
C TYR A 352 19.36 8.55 -9.10
N LYS A 353 20.45 8.12 -9.73
CA LYS A 353 20.44 7.48 -11.07
C LYS A 353 21.29 6.22 -11.04
N HIS A 354 20.63 5.06 -10.99
CA HIS A 354 21.25 3.74 -10.89
C HIS A 354 21.56 3.14 -12.26
N PHE A 355 22.71 2.49 -12.34
CA PHE A 355 23.12 1.66 -13.47
C PHE A 355 23.49 0.30 -12.88
N ASP A 356 23.23 -0.81 -13.59
CA ASP A 356 23.70 -2.13 -13.15
C ASP A 356 25.24 -2.15 -13.18
N TYR A 357 25.89 -1.64 -12.13
CA TYR A 357 27.33 -1.34 -12.12
C TYR A 357 28.16 -2.60 -12.20
N LYS A 358 27.75 -3.64 -11.47
CA LYS A 358 28.21 -5.02 -11.70
C LYS A 358 27.05 -5.99 -11.45
N LEU A 359 26.93 -6.98 -12.33
CA LEU A 359 25.96 -8.06 -12.22
C LEU A 359 26.66 -9.38 -12.49
N ASN A 360 26.47 -10.35 -11.60
CA ASN A 360 26.92 -11.73 -11.79
C ASN A 360 25.74 -12.68 -11.58
N ILE A 361 25.54 -13.60 -12.51
CA ILE A 361 24.50 -14.63 -12.45
C ILE A 361 25.16 -15.96 -12.75
N GLU A 362 24.86 -17.00 -11.98
CA GLU A 362 25.31 -18.37 -12.23
C GLU A 362 24.10 -19.31 -12.22
N TYR A 363 24.16 -20.32 -13.07
CA TYR A 363 23.15 -21.37 -13.18
C TYR A 363 23.76 -22.74 -12.85
N GLN A 364 22.96 -23.64 -12.29
CA GLN A 364 23.36 -25.00 -11.94
C GLN A 364 22.48 -26.02 -12.64
N LYS A 365 23.07 -27.16 -13.02
CA LYS A 365 22.35 -28.28 -13.63
C LYS A 365 21.87 -29.27 -12.56
N ILE A 366 20.58 -29.57 -12.52
CA ILE A 366 19.97 -30.62 -11.68
C ILE A 366 19.21 -31.55 -12.62
N GLY A 367 19.61 -32.82 -12.70
CA GLY A 367 19.15 -33.72 -13.76
C GLY A 367 19.55 -33.18 -15.15
N ASP A 368 18.56 -32.99 -16.02
CA ASP A 368 18.73 -32.42 -17.36
C ASP A 368 18.36 -30.93 -17.48
N THR A 369 17.94 -30.30 -16.38
CA THR A 369 17.46 -28.91 -16.37
C THR A 369 18.40 -27.99 -15.60
N TYR A 370 18.56 -26.76 -16.09
CA TYR A 370 19.32 -25.69 -15.47
C TYR A 370 18.42 -24.78 -14.64
N TYR A 371 18.89 -24.41 -13.46
CA TYR A 371 18.21 -23.55 -12.49
C TYR A 371 19.13 -22.41 -12.06
N LEU A 372 18.54 -21.32 -11.55
CA LEU A 372 19.31 -20.26 -10.93
C LEU A 372 20.12 -20.84 -9.76
N LYS A 373 21.38 -20.43 -9.65
CA LYS A 373 22.27 -20.85 -8.55
C LYS A 373 22.66 -19.67 -7.68
N TYR A 374 23.02 -18.57 -8.33
CA TYR A 374 23.57 -17.41 -7.63
C TYR A 374 23.32 -16.15 -8.42
N LEU A 375 23.01 -15.08 -7.71
CA LEU A 375 22.83 -13.75 -8.27
C LEU A 375 23.54 -12.73 -7.36
N ARG A 376 24.33 -11.84 -7.94
CA ARG A 376 24.92 -10.70 -7.25
C ARG A 376 24.76 -9.43 -8.08
N HIS A 377 24.18 -8.41 -7.47
CA HIS A 377 24.06 -7.09 -8.04
C HIS A 377 24.82 -6.08 -7.18
N GLU A 378 25.58 -5.19 -7.80
CA GLU A 378 26.32 -4.12 -7.14
C GLU A 378 26.03 -2.79 -7.82
N ASP A 379 25.70 -1.80 -7.00
CA ASP A 379 25.46 -0.42 -7.38
C ASP A 379 26.49 0.51 -6.74
N GLU A 380 27.07 1.40 -7.54
CA GLU A 380 27.97 2.46 -7.08
C GLU A 380 27.31 3.83 -7.31
N PHE A 381 27.35 4.73 -6.34
CA PHE A 381 26.88 6.10 -6.52
C PHE A 381 27.56 7.05 -5.55
N ILE A 382 27.31 8.34 -5.73
CA ILE A 382 27.96 9.41 -4.99
C ILE A 382 26.87 10.34 -4.45
N LEU A 383 26.90 10.64 -3.16
CA LEU A 383 26.04 11.63 -2.53
C LEU A 383 26.82 12.92 -2.29
N LYS A 384 26.27 14.05 -2.73
CA LYS A 384 26.81 15.37 -2.41
C LYS A 384 25.96 16.00 -1.32
N ASP A 385 26.54 16.20 -0.15
CA ASP A 385 25.91 16.92 0.93
C ASP A 385 25.83 18.41 0.54
N THR A 386 24.61 18.95 0.46
CA THR A 386 24.38 20.34 0.05
C THR A 386 24.71 21.35 1.15
N LEU A 387 24.80 20.91 2.41
CA LEU A 387 25.17 21.74 3.55
C LEU A 387 26.69 21.79 3.73
N THR A 388 27.38 20.66 3.59
CA THR A 388 28.85 20.59 3.77
C THR A 388 29.63 20.67 2.47
N ASN A 389 28.96 20.59 1.31
CA ASN A 389 29.54 20.52 -0.03
C ASN A 389 30.50 19.32 -0.24
N ASN A 390 30.49 18.35 0.68
CA ASN A 390 31.27 17.12 0.60
C ASN A 390 30.63 16.12 -0.35
N THR A 391 31.48 15.33 -0.99
CA THR A 391 31.09 14.30 -1.97
C THR A 391 31.52 12.94 -1.42
N THR A 392 30.55 12.05 -1.17
CA THR A 392 30.80 10.75 -0.53
C THR A 392 30.37 9.60 -1.45
N PRO A 393 31.29 8.67 -1.82
CA PRO A 393 30.94 7.45 -2.54
C PRO A 393 30.27 6.40 -1.65
N TYR A 394 29.27 5.74 -2.22
CA TYR A 394 28.57 4.60 -1.64
C TYR A 394 28.58 3.42 -2.60
N VAL A 395 28.64 2.22 -2.02
CA VAL A 395 28.48 0.95 -2.73
C VAL A 395 27.39 0.15 -2.04
N ALA A 396 26.38 -0.32 -2.78
CA ALA A 396 25.52 -1.39 -2.29
C ALA A 396 25.75 -2.67 -3.05
N VAL A 397 25.59 -3.78 -2.33
CA VAL A 397 25.67 -5.11 -2.90
C VAL A 397 24.50 -5.92 -2.36
N SER A 398 23.71 -6.51 -3.27
CA SER A 398 22.67 -7.49 -2.97
C SER A 398 23.07 -8.83 -3.58
N GLN A 399 22.84 -9.92 -2.86
CA GLN A 399 23.25 -11.27 -3.24
C GLN A 399 22.16 -12.28 -2.89
N PHE A 400 21.96 -13.29 -3.73
CA PHE A 400 21.11 -14.44 -3.45
C PHE A 400 21.80 -15.73 -3.89
N TRP A 401 21.87 -16.70 -2.99
CA TRP A 401 22.40 -18.05 -3.24
C TRP A 401 21.25 -19.05 -3.10
N VAL A 402 21.08 -19.92 -4.09
CA VAL A 402 20.12 -21.03 -4.05
C VAL A 402 20.80 -22.21 -3.36
N ASP A 403 20.17 -22.69 -2.28
CA ASP A 403 20.57 -23.89 -1.53
C ASP A 403 19.87 -25.13 -2.11
N GLU A 404 18.54 -25.06 -2.26
CA GLU A 404 17.72 -26.15 -2.76
C GLU A 404 16.77 -25.67 -3.88
N VAL A 405 16.47 -26.57 -4.82
CA VAL A 405 15.45 -26.38 -5.87
C VAL A 405 14.44 -27.50 -5.74
N LYS A 406 13.17 -27.16 -5.46
CA LYS A 406 12.06 -28.12 -5.38
C LYS A 406 11.13 -27.94 -6.58
N THR A 407 10.78 -29.07 -7.22
CA THR A 407 10.02 -29.12 -8.48
C THR A 407 8.67 -29.83 -8.35
N GLU A 408 8.40 -30.49 -7.23
CA GLU A 408 7.16 -31.22 -6.98
C GLU A 408 6.24 -30.40 -6.07
N GLU A 409 4.92 -30.46 -6.32
CA GLU A 409 3.87 -29.79 -5.51
C GLU A 409 4.12 -28.28 -5.28
N VAL A 410 4.70 -27.60 -6.26
CA VAL A 410 5.00 -26.16 -6.18
C VAL A 410 3.69 -25.37 -6.23
N MET A 411 3.26 -24.91 -5.07
CA MET A 411 2.11 -24.03 -4.91
C MET A 411 2.58 -22.60 -4.66
N MET A 412 1.79 -21.64 -5.13
CA MET A 412 1.94 -20.24 -4.73
C MET A 412 1.80 -20.12 -3.22
N PHE A 413 2.59 -19.24 -2.61
CA PHE A 413 2.46 -18.95 -1.19
C PHE A 413 1.11 -18.28 -0.92
N ASP A 414 0.62 -18.42 0.30
CA ASP A 414 -0.47 -17.58 0.75
C ASP A 414 -0.03 -16.11 0.66
N PHE A 415 -0.91 -15.26 0.12
CA PHE A 415 -0.65 -13.83 -0.08
C PHE A 415 -0.07 -13.14 1.18
N THR A 416 -0.43 -13.63 2.37
CA THR A 416 0.02 -13.12 3.67
C THR A 416 1.46 -13.48 4.05
N GLU A 417 2.03 -14.51 3.43
CA GLU A 417 3.41 -14.97 3.64
C GLU A 417 4.39 -14.33 2.65
N VAL A 418 3.86 -13.69 1.60
CA VAL A 418 4.67 -13.08 0.54
C VAL A 418 5.28 -11.77 1.04
N PHE A 419 6.60 -11.72 1.06
CA PHE A 419 7.46 -10.58 1.42
C PHE A 419 7.00 -9.27 0.78
N ALA A 420 6.58 -9.33 -0.49
CA ALA A 420 6.14 -8.20 -1.31
C ALA A 420 4.86 -7.50 -0.81
N ASN A 421 4.01 -8.24 -0.11
CA ASN A 421 2.63 -7.86 0.19
C ASN A 421 2.47 -7.32 1.61
N LEU A 422 3.59 -7.08 2.30
CA LEU A 422 3.56 -6.55 3.65
C LEU A 422 3.60 -5.01 3.62
N PRO A 423 2.85 -4.33 4.49
CA PRO A 423 2.84 -2.87 4.56
C PRO A 423 4.22 -2.25 4.80
N THR A 424 5.18 -3.04 5.30
CA THR A 424 6.57 -2.66 5.56
C THR A 424 7.52 -3.63 4.84
N ASN A 425 7.89 -3.33 3.58
CA ASN A 425 8.77 -4.16 2.74
C ASN A 425 10.26 -4.09 3.13
N GLN A 426 10.56 -3.93 4.42
CA GLN A 426 11.92 -3.96 4.94
C GLN A 426 12.24 -5.39 5.38
N LEU A 427 13.36 -5.92 4.87
CA LEU A 427 13.76 -7.31 5.12
C LEU A 427 13.76 -7.67 6.61
N PHE A 428 14.16 -6.71 7.44
CA PHE A 428 14.30 -6.87 8.87
C PHE A 428 13.00 -6.80 9.68
N ASP A 429 11.84 -6.58 9.07
CA ASP A 429 10.55 -6.70 9.77
C ASP A 429 10.02 -8.16 9.79
N LEU A 430 10.87 -9.13 9.40
CA LEU A 430 10.49 -10.54 9.24
C LEU A 430 11.61 -11.53 9.60
N PRO A 431 11.37 -12.49 10.51
CA PRO A 431 10.38 -12.44 11.57
C PRO A 431 10.71 -11.27 12.50
N LEU A 432 9.70 -10.81 13.25
CA LEU A 432 9.82 -9.65 14.14
C LEU A 432 10.65 -9.93 15.40
N GLU A 433 11.22 -11.11 15.52
CA GLU A 433 12.12 -11.47 16.61
C GLU A 433 13.33 -12.17 16.01
N TYR A 434 14.52 -11.71 16.38
CA TYR A 434 15.76 -12.37 15.99
C TYR A 434 15.85 -13.74 16.68
N ASN A 435 15.79 -14.81 15.90
CA ASN A 435 15.93 -16.18 16.40
C ASN A 435 17.39 -16.62 16.35
N LYS A 436 18.10 -16.43 17.47
CA LYS A 436 19.51 -16.81 17.59
C LYS A 436 19.75 -18.30 17.30
N ASP A 437 18.89 -19.18 17.82
CA ASP A 437 19.06 -20.63 17.68
C ASP A 437 18.90 -21.07 16.21
N PHE A 438 17.94 -20.48 15.50
CA PHE A 438 17.80 -20.68 14.05
C PHE A 438 19.08 -20.29 13.31
N TRP A 439 19.60 -19.08 13.56
CA TRP A 439 20.80 -18.60 12.87
C TRP A 439 22.07 -19.38 13.23
N ASP A 440 22.20 -19.83 14.49
CA ASP A 440 23.30 -20.69 14.94
C ASP A 440 23.25 -22.06 14.25
N GLU A 441 22.06 -22.65 14.07
CA GLU A 441 21.89 -23.92 13.35
C GLU A 441 22.08 -23.75 11.84
N TYR A 442 21.47 -22.72 11.26
CA TYR A 442 21.56 -22.43 9.83
C TYR A 442 23.00 -22.18 9.41
N THR A 443 23.75 -21.37 10.17
CA THR A 443 25.16 -21.07 9.87
C THR A 443 26.07 -22.30 9.98
N LYS A 444 25.75 -23.28 10.84
CA LYS A 444 26.49 -24.56 10.90
C LYS A 444 26.28 -25.41 9.65
N LYS A 445 25.06 -25.40 9.09
CA LYS A 445 24.70 -26.14 7.87
C LYS A 445 25.16 -25.40 6.61
N ASN A 446 25.17 -24.07 6.65
CA ASN A 446 25.40 -23.20 5.50
C ASN A 446 26.55 -22.20 5.77
N PRO A 447 27.81 -22.57 5.46
CA PRO A 447 28.97 -21.70 5.67
C PRO A 447 28.90 -20.34 4.96
N LEU A 448 28.10 -20.21 3.91
CA LEU A 448 27.86 -18.95 3.20
C LEU A 448 27.14 -17.91 4.09
N ALA A 449 26.41 -18.35 5.11
CA ALA A 449 25.72 -17.49 6.06
C ALA A 449 26.63 -16.90 7.14
N ILE A 450 27.91 -17.28 7.17
CA ILE A 450 28.90 -16.69 8.08
C ILE A 450 29.11 -15.22 7.70
N ILE A 451 29.03 -14.33 8.69
CA ILE A 451 29.29 -12.89 8.51
C ILE A 451 30.81 -12.70 8.37
N PRO A 452 31.32 -12.14 7.26
CA PRO A 452 32.75 -11.91 7.07
C PRO A 452 33.33 -10.98 8.14
N ASP A 453 34.57 -11.26 8.57
CA ASP A 453 35.29 -10.45 9.58
C ASP A 453 35.41 -8.97 9.19
N SER A 454 35.55 -8.68 7.89
CA SER A 454 35.61 -7.30 7.39
C SER A 454 34.32 -6.52 7.65
N ILE A 455 33.17 -7.20 7.57
CA ILE A 455 31.86 -6.60 7.87
C ILE A 455 31.69 -6.49 9.37
N ARG A 456 31.99 -7.56 10.13
CA ARG A 456 31.88 -7.55 11.60
C ARG A 456 32.69 -6.42 12.21
N LYS A 457 33.93 -6.23 11.77
CA LYS A 457 34.82 -5.16 12.27
C LYS A 457 34.22 -3.76 12.12
N ASP A 458 33.58 -3.48 10.99
CA ASP A 458 32.96 -2.18 10.74
C ASP A 458 31.61 -2.05 11.47
N MET A 459 30.83 -3.14 11.54
CA MET A 459 29.50 -3.16 12.14
C MET A 459 29.47 -3.29 13.66
N GLU A 460 30.50 -3.83 14.30
CA GLU A 460 30.53 -4.05 15.75
C GLU A 460 31.18 -2.89 16.52
N GLY A 461 31.46 -1.78 15.84
CA GLY A 461 32.22 -0.66 16.42
C GLY A 461 31.59 -0.02 17.66
N LYS A 462 30.25 -0.03 17.79
CA LYS A 462 29.53 0.46 18.98
C LYS A 462 28.97 -0.65 19.87
N MET A 463 28.54 -1.76 19.26
CA MET A 463 27.84 -2.85 19.93
C MET A 463 27.97 -4.13 19.08
N PRO A 464 28.04 -5.35 19.68
CA PRO A 464 28.04 -6.59 18.91
C PRO A 464 26.82 -6.73 17.98
N LEU A 465 27.00 -7.39 16.83
CA LEU A 465 25.94 -7.55 15.84
C LEU A 465 24.74 -8.32 16.38
N GLU A 466 24.99 -9.33 17.22
CA GLU A 466 23.95 -10.15 17.85
C GLU A 466 23.01 -9.29 18.71
N ASN A 467 23.55 -8.31 19.44
CA ASN A 467 22.75 -7.35 20.19
C ASN A 467 22.02 -6.38 19.24
N GLN A 468 22.64 -6.01 18.12
CA GLN A 468 21.99 -5.15 17.13
C GLN A 468 20.82 -5.84 16.44
N PHE A 469 20.88 -7.15 16.23
CA PHE A 469 19.80 -7.95 15.65
C PHE A 469 18.61 -8.05 16.61
N ALA A 470 18.87 -8.29 17.89
CA ALA A 470 17.83 -8.43 18.92
C ALA A 470 17.10 -7.11 19.25
N ASP A 471 17.77 -5.97 19.11
CA ASP A 471 17.35 -4.69 19.70
C ASP A 471 16.60 -3.77 18.70
N LYS A 472 15.98 -4.35 17.65
CA LYS A 472 15.29 -3.61 16.57
C LYS A 472 13.77 -3.55 16.67
N HIS A 473 13.18 -4.50 17.39
CA HIS A 473 11.75 -4.50 17.73
C HIS A 473 11.49 -4.06 19.18
N THR A 474 12.54 -3.57 19.83
CA THR A 474 12.46 -2.90 21.12
C THR A 474 12.19 -1.42 20.89
N ARG A 475 11.17 -0.90 21.56
CA ARG A 475 10.95 0.54 21.62
C ARG A 475 12.13 1.19 22.35
N ASN A 476 12.54 2.39 21.92
CA ASN A 476 13.50 3.17 22.67
C ASN A 476 12.80 3.84 23.86
N ASP A 477 12.88 3.21 25.04
CA ASP A 477 12.31 3.74 26.30
C ASP A 477 12.96 5.06 26.75
N SER A 478 14.14 5.40 26.21
CA SER A 478 14.80 6.68 26.50
C SER A 478 14.29 7.84 25.65
N LEU A 479 13.54 7.58 24.56
CA LEU A 479 12.97 8.61 23.70
C LEU A 479 11.90 9.37 24.49
N LYS A 480 12.18 10.64 24.79
CA LYS A 480 11.24 11.49 25.52
C LYS A 480 10.13 12.00 24.59
N PRO A 481 8.91 12.20 25.12
CA PRO A 481 7.85 12.84 24.37
C PRO A 481 8.28 14.24 23.90
N PRO A 482 7.98 14.63 22.65
CA PRO A 482 8.23 15.98 22.15
C PRO A 482 7.62 17.06 23.04
N ILE A 483 8.38 18.14 23.24
CA ILE A 483 7.95 19.32 23.99
C ILE A 483 7.82 20.47 23.01
N ALA A 484 6.59 20.95 22.79
CA ALA A 484 6.33 22.12 21.95
C ALA A 484 6.94 23.38 22.58
N LYS A 485 7.41 24.30 21.72
CA LYS A 485 7.78 25.66 22.15
C LYS A 485 6.55 26.35 22.75
N VAL A 486 6.73 27.06 23.85
CA VAL A 486 5.69 27.88 24.49
C VAL A 486 5.87 29.31 24.03
N ILE A 487 4.94 29.82 23.22
CA ILE A 487 4.91 31.19 22.70
C ILE A 487 3.54 31.79 23.03
N PRO A 488 3.36 32.40 24.22
CA PRO A 488 2.06 32.88 24.66
C PRO A 488 1.50 33.92 23.71
N THR A 489 0.33 33.62 23.15
CA THR A 489 -0.49 34.58 22.39
C THR A 489 -1.71 34.91 23.22
N THR A 490 -1.90 36.20 23.52
CA THR A 490 -3.03 36.66 24.34
C THR A 490 -4.10 37.26 23.45
N ASN A 491 -5.34 36.82 23.63
CA ASN A 491 -6.52 37.43 23.03
C ASN A 491 -7.48 37.86 24.14
N VAL A 492 -8.09 39.04 24.02
CA VAL A 492 -9.10 39.53 24.97
C VAL A 492 -10.43 39.57 24.25
N LEU A 493 -11.38 38.77 24.73
CA LEU A 493 -12.71 38.63 24.16
C LEU A 493 -13.75 38.68 25.28
N HIS A 494 -14.73 39.57 25.17
CA HIS A 494 -15.80 39.75 26.17
C HIS A 494 -15.27 39.91 27.61
N ASP A 495 -14.21 40.72 27.79
CA ASP A 495 -13.48 40.92 29.05
C ASP A 495 -12.78 39.68 29.62
N THR A 496 -12.73 38.57 28.87
CA THR A 496 -12.02 37.34 29.20
C THR A 496 -10.68 37.32 28.48
N THR A 497 -9.59 37.11 29.23
CA THR A 497 -8.25 36.96 28.66
C THR A 497 -7.98 35.49 28.38
N LEU A 498 -7.82 35.14 27.10
CA LEU A 498 -7.42 33.82 26.65
C LEU A 498 -5.92 33.84 26.34
N VAL A 499 -5.19 32.89 26.90
CA VAL A 499 -3.76 32.70 26.62
C VAL A 499 -3.59 31.38 25.90
N ASP A 500 -3.16 31.46 24.64
CA ASP A 500 -2.83 30.32 23.80
C ASP A 500 -1.30 30.23 23.65
N ASP A 501 -0.69 29.34 24.44
CA ASP A 501 0.74 29.06 24.42
C ASP A 501 1.24 28.45 23.10
N TYR A 502 0.33 27.91 22.29
CA TYR A 502 0.65 27.08 21.12
C TYR A 502 -0.01 27.61 19.83
N ALA A 503 -0.46 28.86 19.82
CA ALA A 503 -1.07 29.50 18.65
C ALA A 503 -0.17 29.45 17.40
N TRP A 504 1.15 29.41 17.60
CA TRP A 504 2.15 29.32 16.52
C TRP A 504 2.05 28.04 15.67
N LEU A 505 1.42 26.98 16.17
CA LEU A 505 1.16 25.75 15.42
C LEU A 505 0.09 25.94 14.34
N LYS A 506 -0.76 26.97 14.43
CA LYS A 506 -1.82 27.23 13.45
C LYS A 506 -1.25 27.85 12.17
N GLN A 507 -1.08 27.01 11.15
CA GLN A 507 -0.77 27.47 9.80
C GLN A 507 -1.64 26.74 8.75
N PRO A 508 -2.77 27.34 8.31
CA PRO A 508 -3.73 26.68 7.42
C PRO A 508 -3.22 26.36 6.01
N LYS A 509 -2.15 27.03 5.55
CA LYS A 509 -1.60 26.86 4.20
C LYS A 509 -0.14 26.46 4.24
N ASN A 510 0.18 25.41 3.47
CA ASN A 510 1.54 24.88 3.30
C ASN A 510 2.32 24.76 4.62
N PRO A 511 1.74 24.14 5.67
CA PRO A 511 2.32 24.13 7.01
C PRO A 511 3.74 23.54 7.05
N LEU A 512 4.03 22.54 6.21
CA LEU A 512 5.34 21.89 6.15
C LEU A 512 6.47 22.78 5.60
N GLN A 513 6.16 23.97 5.06
CA GLN A 513 7.17 24.97 4.70
C GLN A 513 7.71 25.72 5.93
N ASN A 514 6.99 25.68 7.06
CA ASN A 514 7.45 26.21 8.33
C ASN A 514 8.27 25.13 9.06
N ALA A 515 9.56 25.41 9.26
CA ALA A 515 10.50 24.47 9.84
C ALA A 515 10.11 24.03 11.26
N ASP A 516 9.62 24.95 12.09
CA ASP A 516 9.24 24.65 13.48
C ASP A 516 8.02 23.73 13.56
N ILE A 517 7.02 23.97 12.70
CA ILE A 517 5.82 23.12 12.63
C ILE A 517 6.19 21.74 12.10
N LYS A 518 6.96 21.69 11.01
CA LYS A 518 7.43 20.42 10.44
C LYS A 518 8.22 19.61 11.47
N GLU A 519 9.16 20.24 12.17
CA GLU A 519 9.99 19.59 13.19
C GLU A 519 9.14 19.02 14.32
N TYR A 520 8.17 19.78 14.83
CA TYR A 520 7.28 19.30 15.89
C TYR A 520 6.41 18.11 15.44
N LEU A 521 5.75 18.21 14.29
CA LEU A 521 4.90 17.13 13.78
C LEU A 521 5.70 15.87 13.44
N VAL A 522 6.93 16.02 12.93
CA VAL A 522 7.83 14.89 12.68
C VAL A 522 8.27 14.24 13.99
N ALA A 523 8.66 15.03 15.00
CA ALA A 523 9.04 14.51 16.30
C ALA A 523 7.88 13.76 16.98
N GLU A 524 6.65 14.24 16.83
CA GLU A 524 5.43 13.58 17.31
C GLU A 524 5.20 12.23 16.63
N ASN A 525 5.35 12.20 15.30
CA ASN A 525 5.30 10.97 14.55
C ASN A 525 6.41 10.00 14.96
N GLU A 526 7.64 10.46 15.19
CA GLU A 526 8.76 9.62 15.63
C GLU A 526 8.50 9.00 17.02
N TYR A 527 7.99 9.80 17.97
CA TYR A 527 7.64 9.32 19.31
C TYR A 527 6.53 8.27 19.25
N THR A 528 5.52 8.53 18.44
CA THR A 528 4.40 7.62 18.21
C THR A 528 4.86 6.35 17.50
N ASP A 529 5.62 6.46 16.43
CA ASP A 529 6.15 5.31 15.67
C ASP A 529 7.07 4.44 16.55
N ASN A 530 7.85 5.05 17.46
CA ASN A 530 8.67 4.34 18.44
C ASN A 530 7.83 3.45 19.37
N TYR A 531 6.66 3.92 19.84
CA TYR A 531 5.74 3.11 20.63
C TYR A 531 5.24 1.89 19.86
N PHE A 532 4.98 2.06 18.56
CA PHE A 532 4.43 0.99 17.71
C PHE A 532 5.47 0.02 17.15
N ILE A 533 6.78 0.26 17.32
CA ILE A 533 7.86 -0.66 16.92
C ILE A 533 7.57 -2.12 17.37
N PRO A 534 7.33 -2.40 18.68
CA PRO A 534 7.02 -3.76 19.14
C PRO A 534 5.65 -4.26 18.65
N LEU A 535 4.75 -3.37 18.25
CA LEU A 535 3.37 -3.70 17.87
C LEU A 535 3.20 -4.01 16.38
N ARG A 536 4.26 -3.87 15.56
CA ARG A 536 4.21 -4.16 14.11
C ARG A 536 3.70 -5.57 13.78
N LYS A 537 3.96 -6.55 14.65
CA LYS A 537 3.43 -7.92 14.52
C LYS A 537 1.93 -7.93 14.55
N SER A 538 1.40 -7.38 15.64
CA SER A 538 -0.02 -7.33 15.89
C SER A 538 -0.72 -6.52 14.80
N GLN A 539 -0.15 -5.39 14.39
CA GLN A 539 -0.70 -4.60 13.26
C GLN A 539 -0.81 -5.42 11.98
N ARG A 540 0.21 -6.18 11.61
CA ARG A 540 0.18 -7.03 10.41
C ARG A 540 -0.86 -8.15 10.53
N GLU A 541 -0.87 -8.86 11.66
CA GLU A 541 -1.84 -9.93 11.92
C GLU A 541 -3.28 -9.40 11.92
N LEU A 542 -3.51 -8.23 12.52
CA LEU A 542 -4.82 -7.57 12.53
C LEU A 542 -5.22 -7.10 11.14
N PHE A 543 -4.31 -6.51 10.37
CA PHE A 543 -4.58 -6.13 8.99
C PHE A 543 -4.98 -7.34 8.14
N GLN A 544 -4.27 -8.46 8.29
CA GLN A 544 -4.61 -9.73 7.63
C GLN A 544 -5.96 -10.25 8.10
N GLU A 545 -6.24 -10.23 9.40
CA GLU A 545 -7.53 -10.64 9.95
C GLU A 545 -8.68 -9.80 9.39
N LEU A 546 -8.53 -8.47 9.37
CA LEU A 546 -9.52 -7.53 8.84
C LEU A 546 -9.77 -7.76 7.35
N THR A 547 -8.71 -7.84 6.56
CA THR A 547 -8.80 -8.02 5.09
C THR A 547 -9.17 -9.44 4.68
N SER A 548 -8.97 -10.45 5.52
CA SER A 548 -9.42 -11.82 5.23
C SER A 548 -10.94 -11.95 5.15
N ARG A 549 -11.67 -11.00 5.76
CA ARG A 549 -13.14 -11.00 5.79
C ARG A 549 -13.77 -10.35 4.56
N ILE A 550 -13.03 -9.54 3.82
CA ILE A 550 -13.58 -8.87 2.64
C ILE A 550 -13.46 -9.76 1.40
N ASP A 551 -14.37 -9.57 0.46
CA ASP A 551 -14.13 -10.05 -0.89
C ASP A 551 -13.17 -9.09 -1.58
N LYS A 552 -12.01 -9.62 -1.97
CA LYS A 552 -10.97 -8.78 -2.58
C LYS A 552 -11.30 -8.51 -4.05
N GLU A 553 -12.05 -9.39 -4.68
CA GLU A 553 -12.73 -9.16 -5.95
C GLU A 553 -14.18 -8.74 -5.65
N ASP A 554 -14.56 -7.53 -6.06
CA ASP A 554 -15.92 -7.05 -5.85
C ASP A 554 -16.40 -6.26 -7.06
N GLU A 555 -17.72 -6.23 -7.24
CA GLU A 555 -18.37 -5.50 -8.32
C GLU A 555 -19.66 -4.83 -7.85
N SER A 556 -19.89 -3.58 -8.25
CA SER A 556 -21.15 -2.91 -7.93
C SER A 556 -22.32 -3.57 -8.67
N ILE A 557 -23.54 -3.34 -8.17
CA ILE A 557 -24.76 -3.70 -8.91
C ILE A 557 -24.79 -2.86 -10.19
N PRO A 558 -24.89 -3.47 -11.39
CA PRO A 558 -25.01 -2.71 -12.62
C PRO A 558 -26.28 -1.86 -12.64
N TYR A 559 -26.18 -0.65 -13.18
CA TYR A 559 -27.35 0.20 -13.43
C TYR A 559 -27.35 0.71 -14.86
N GLU A 560 -28.54 0.90 -15.41
CA GLU A 560 -28.74 1.44 -16.76
C GLU A 560 -29.00 2.95 -16.69
N ASP A 561 -28.35 3.69 -17.59
CA ASP A 561 -28.57 5.12 -17.81
C ASP A 561 -28.24 5.48 -19.28
N ASP A 562 -29.18 6.13 -19.96
CA ASP A 562 -29.07 6.57 -21.37
C ASP A 562 -28.60 5.46 -22.34
N GLY A 563 -29.12 4.24 -22.18
CA GLY A 563 -28.83 3.11 -23.10
C GLY A 563 -27.49 2.41 -22.83
N TYR A 564 -26.84 2.71 -21.71
CA TYR A 564 -25.63 2.04 -21.25
C TYR A 564 -25.81 1.47 -19.85
N TRP A 565 -25.20 0.30 -19.61
CA TRP A 565 -24.99 -0.23 -18.27
C TRP A 565 -23.66 0.25 -17.72
N TYR A 566 -23.64 0.64 -16.45
CA TYR A 566 -22.45 1.06 -15.71
C TYR A 566 -22.17 0.12 -14.55
N GLN A 567 -20.89 -0.13 -14.29
CA GLN A 567 -20.45 -0.97 -13.18
C GLN A 567 -19.08 -0.51 -12.68
N THR A 568 -18.86 -0.63 -11.38
CA THR A 568 -17.55 -0.44 -10.76
C THR A 568 -17.01 -1.79 -10.32
N ARG A 569 -15.72 -2.05 -10.55
CA ARG A 569 -15.05 -3.31 -10.18
C ARG A 569 -13.77 -3.07 -9.41
N TRP A 570 -13.39 -4.07 -8.63
CA TRP A 570 -12.10 -4.21 -7.97
C TRP A 570 -11.59 -5.64 -8.16
N THR A 571 -10.31 -5.80 -8.42
CA THR A 571 -9.57 -7.06 -8.36
C THR A 571 -8.81 -7.17 -7.05
N GLU A 572 -8.21 -8.33 -6.73
CA GLU A 572 -7.51 -8.53 -5.46
C GLU A 572 -6.43 -7.48 -5.16
N GLU A 573 -5.66 -7.08 -6.16
CA GLU A 573 -4.52 -6.17 -5.99
C GLU A 573 -4.90 -4.68 -6.07
N ASP A 574 -6.15 -4.36 -6.38
CA ASP A 574 -6.58 -2.97 -6.59
C ASP A 574 -6.71 -2.22 -5.25
N GLU A 575 -6.11 -1.04 -5.13
CA GLU A 575 -6.38 -0.08 -4.03
C GLU A 575 -7.61 0.80 -4.37
N TYR A 576 -7.94 0.92 -5.66
CA TYR A 576 -8.92 1.87 -6.20
C TYR A 576 -9.88 1.21 -7.21
N PRO A 577 -11.05 1.82 -7.47
CA PRO A 577 -12.03 1.27 -8.42
C PRO A 577 -11.58 1.30 -9.89
N ILE A 578 -12.12 0.36 -10.67
CA ILE A 578 -12.18 0.38 -12.13
C ILE A 578 -13.62 0.67 -12.53
N TYR A 579 -13.84 1.79 -13.21
CA TYR A 579 -15.14 2.18 -13.74
C TYR A 579 -15.31 1.64 -15.15
N MET A 580 -16.43 0.97 -15.39
CA MET A 580 -16.73 0.30 -16.66
C MET A 580 -18.13 0.67 -17.15
N ARG A 581 -18.32 0.56 -18.47
CA ARG A 581 -19.64 0.63 -19.09
C ARG A 581 -19.80 -0.40 -20.21
N ARG A 582 -21.02 -0.68 -20.63
CA ARG A 582 -21.34 -1.37 -21.88
C ARG A 582 -22.63 -0.84 -22.46
N GLU A 583 -22.80 -0.93 -23.77
CA GLU A 583 -24.08 -0.60 -24.42
C GLU A 583 -25.16 -1.62 -24.03
N GLU A 584 -26.42 -1.21 -24.01
CA GLU A 584 -27.57 -2.10 -23.82
C GLU A 584 -27.52 -3.26 -24.84
N GLY A 585 -27.65 -4.49 -24.37
CA GLY A 585 -27.55 -5.69 -25.22
C GLY A 585 -26.14 -6.13 -25.61
N ALA A 586 -25.09 -5.34 -25.35
CA ALA A 586 -23.70 -5.75 -25.58
C ALA A 586 -23.20 -6.70 -24.48
N GLU A 587 -22.30 -7.63 -24.81
CA GLU A 587 -21.69 -8.54 -23.81
C GLU A 587 -20.40 -7.98 -23.19
N ILE A 588 -19.66 -7.15 -23.95
CA ILE A 588 -18.33 -6.66 -23.59
C ILE A 588 -18.43 -5.36 -22.79
N TRP A 589 -17.66 -5.27 -21.71
CA TRP A 589 -17.52 -4.06 -20.88
C TRP A 589 -16.27 -3.26 -21.27
N ASP A 590 -16.47 -1.99 -21.61
CA ASP A 590 -15.42 -1.00 -21.84
C ASP A 590 -14.95 -0.37 -20.52
N THR A 591 -13.64 -0.13 -20.40
CA THR A 591 -13.08 0.59 -19.26
C THR A 591 -13.18 2.11 -19.47
N LEU A 592 -13.97 2.78 -18.64
CA LEU A 592 -14.06 4.24 -18.62
C LEU A 592 -12.83 4.86 -17.96
N MET A 593 -12.49 4.38 -16.77
CA MET A 593 -11.40 4.89 -15.95
C MET A 593 -10.87 3.80 -15.01
N ASN A 594 -9.57 3.53 -15.08
CA ASN A 594 -8.88 2.69 -14.10
C ASN A 594 -8.11 3.61 -13.15
N VAL A 595 -8.59 3.73 -11.91
CA VAL A 595 -8.01 4.65 -10.92
C VAL A 595 -6.65 4.16 -10.42
N ASN A 596 -6.41 2.84 -10.38
CA ASN A 596 -5.11 2.27 -10.00
C ASN A 596 -3.99 2.73 -10.96
N VAL A 597 -4.28 2.77 -12.27
CA VAL A 597 -3.32 3.27 -13.28
C VAL A 597 -3.02 4.76 -13.07
N LEU A 598 -4.03 5.56 -12.72
CA LEU A 598 -3.87 7.00 -12.51
C LEU A 598 -3.20 7.35 -11.17
N ALA A 599 -3.25 6.44 -10.19
CA ALA A 599 -2.69 6.59 -8.85
C ALA A 599 -1.20 6.20 -8.75
N LYS A 600 -0.67 5.43 -9.70
CA LYS A 600 0.61 4.70 -9.62
C LYS A 600 1.80 5.50 -9.06
N ASP A 601 1.92 6.78 -9.41
CA ASP A 601 3.06 7.64 -9.06
C ASP A 601 2.66 8.80 -8.13
N LYS A 602 1.60 8.63 -7.33
CA LYS A 602 1.04 9.70 -6.47
C LYS A 602 0.93 9.23 -5.02
N ASP A 603 1.41 10.06 -4.09
CA ASP A 603 1.34 9.78 -2.64
C ASP A 603 -0.09 9.76 -2.08
N TYR A 604 -0.99 10.47 -2.75
CA TYR A 604 -2.43 10.44 -2.53
C TYR A 604 -3.14 10.52 -3.88
N TYR A 605 -4.19 9.73 -4.06
CA TYR A 605 -5.01 9.85 -5.25
C TYR A 605 -6.46 9.46 -5.02
N SER A 606 -7.37 10.33 -5.45
CA SER A 606 -8.79 10.00 -5.55
C SER A 606 -9.32 10.53 -6.88
N ALA A 607 -10.01 9.68 -7.61
CA ALA A 607 -10.71 10.07 -8.83
C ALA A 607 -12.05 9.34 -8.92
N GLY A 608 -13.09 10.05 -9.32
CA GLY A 608 -14.45 9.53 -9.32
C GLY A 608 -15.48 10.56 -9.75
N GLY A 609 -16.72 10.41 -9.28
CA GLY A 609 -17.80 11.34 -9.62
C GLY A 609 -18.08 11.42 -11.12
N ILE A 610 -17.95 10.30 -11.83
CA ILE A 610 -18.09 10.24 -13.29
C ILE A 610 -19.47 10.77 -13.72
N ARG A 611 -19.47 11.60 -14.76
CA ARG A 611 -20.67 12.04 -15.48
C ARG A 611 -20.40 11.94 -16.98
N VAL A 612 -21.28 11.23 -17.68
CA VAL A 612 -21.24 11.07 -19.14
C VAL A 612 -22.17 12.11 -19.78
N SER A 613 -21.77 12.67 -20.92
CA SER A 613 -22.57 13.64 -21.67
C SER A 613 -23.85 13.00 -22.23
N PRO A 614 -24.91 13.78 -22.52
CA PRO A 614 -26.16 13.26 -23.05
C PRO A 614 -26.01 12.43 -24.33
N ASN A 615 -25.11 12.81 -25.24
CA ASN A 615 -24.80 12.02 -26.43
C ASN A 615 -23.91 10.79 -26.19
N THR A 616 -23.51 10.52 -24.94
CA THR A 616 -22.70 9.37 -24.50
C THR A 616 -21.24 9.35 -24.98
N LYS A 617 -20.75 10.44 -25.59
CA LYS A 617 -19.42 10.53 -26.20
C LYS A 617 -18.35 11.15 -25.32
N LEU A 618 -18.73 11.97 -24.34
CA LEU A 618 -17.79 12.68 -23.45
C LEU A 618 -18.00 12.25 -22.01
N MET A 619 -16.94 12.33 -21.23
CA MET A 619 -16.93 12.05 -19.80
C MET A 619 -16.24 13.17 -19.06
N MET A 620 -16.77 13.53 -17.89
CA MET A 620 -16.07 14.33 -16.89
C MET A 620 -15.98 13.57 -15.56
N TYR A 621 -14.93 13.85 -14.80
CA TYR A 621 -14.65 13.23 -13.51
C TYR A 621 -13.85 14.16 -12.60
N TYR A 622 -13.96 13.97 -11.28
CA TYR A 622 -13.15 14.66 -10.29
C TYR A 622 -11.79 13.98 -10.13
N GLU A 623 -10.76 14.78 -9.92
CA GLU A 623 -9.40 14.37 -9.57
C GLU A 623 -8.92 15.13 -8.33
N ASN A 624 -8.37 14.41 -7.37
CA ASN A 624 -7.69 14.94 -6.18
C ASN A 624 -6.37 14.21 -5.96
N THR A 625 -5.28 14.96 -5.89
CA THR A 625 -3.92 14.45 -5.71
C THR A 625 -3.30 14.79 -4.36
N THR A 626 -4.04 15.46 -3.47
CA THR A 626 -3.48 16.04 -2.23
C THR A 626 -4.24 15.67 -0.96
N GLY A 627 -5.42 15.05 -1.08
CA GLY A 627 -6.29 14.77 0.06
C GLY A 627 -7.05 15.97 0.62
N SER A 628 -6.84 17.16 0.06
CA SER A 628 -7.66 18.33 0.38
C SER A 628 -9.06 18.22 -0.24
N ASP A 629 -10.07 18.93 0.26
CA ASP A 629 -11.40 18.99 -0.38
C ASP A 629 -11.42 19.83 -1.69
N LYS A 630 -10.25 20.14 -2.27
CA LYS A 630 -10.10 20.88 -3.53
C LYS A 630 -9.86 19.92 -4.69
N VAL A 631 -10.84 19.79 -5.56
CA VAL A 631 -10.77 18.87 -6.70
C VAL A 631 -10.66 19.61 -8.03
N THR A 632 -10.10 18.92 -9.02
CA THR A 632 -10.05 19.34 -10.41
C THR A 632 -10.99 18.47 -11.25
N VAL A 633 -11.85 19.08 -12.06
CA VAL A 633 -12.63 18.35 -13.07
C VAL A 633 -11.76 18.15 -14.31
N LYS A 634 -11.72 16.90 -14.78
CA LYS A 634 -11.03 16.48 -15.99
C LYS A 634 -12.02 15.91 -17.00
N PHE A 635 -11.69 16.03 -18.28
CA PHE A 635 -12.54 15.60 -19.38
C PHE A 635 -11.86 14.51 -20.23
N LYS A 636 -12.67 13.60 -20.79
CA LYS A 636 -12.22 12.51 -21.67
C LYS A 636 -13.21 12.31 -22.81
N ASN A 637 -12.71 12.15 -24.02
CA ASN A 637 -13.49 11.69 -25.16
C ASN A 637 -13.54 10.15 -25.14
N LEU A 638 -14.74 9.59 -25.09
CA LEU A 638 -14.96 8.15 -24.94
C LEU A 638 -14.87 7.37 -26.26
N GLU A 639 -15.02 8.04 -27.41
CA GLU A 639 -14.83 7.42 -28.73
C GLU A 639 -13.34 7.19 -29.04
N THR A 640 -12.50 8.16 -28.68
CA THR A 640 -11.04 8.10 -28.94
C THR A 640 -10.24 7.55 -27.76
N GLY A 641 -10.81 7.59 -26.55
CA GLY A 641 -10.12 7.25 -25.31
C GLY A 641 -9.14 8.31 -24.79
N PHE A 642 -8.99 9.45 -25.46
CA PHE A 642 -8.04 10.50 -25.08
C PHE A 642 -8.64 11.55 -24.13
N SER A 643 -7.79 12.10 -23.25
CA SER A 643 -8.12 13.26 -22.43
C SER A 643 -8.33 14.51 -23.29
N ILE A 644 -9.26 15.35 -22.86
CA ILE A 644 -9.51 16.66 -23.45
C ILE A 644 -8.71 17.71 -22.66
N ALA A 645 -8.29 18.78 -23.32
CA ALA A 645 -7.38 19.78 -22.74
C ALA A 645 -8.03 20.59 -21.60
N ASP A 646 -9.36 20.77 -21.65
CA ASP A 646 -10.14 21.47 -20.65
C ASP A 646 -9.98 20.90 -19.24
N SER A 647 -10.02 21.77 -18.25
CA SER A 647 -10.08 21.40 -16.84
C SER A 647 -10.67 22.51 -15.99
N LEU A 648 -11.42 22.17 -14.95
CA LEU A 648 -12.03 23.13 -14.04
C LEU A 648 -11.47 22.95 -12.63
N LEU A 649 -10.94 24.02 -12.03
CA LEU A 649 -10.35 24.00 -10.70
C LEU A 649 -11.37 24.42 -9.63
N ASN A 650 -11.23 23.87 -8.42
CA ASN A 650 -12.03 24.20 -7.22
C ASN A 650 -13.54 23.97 -7.43
N VAL A 651 -13.92 22.82 -7.99
CA VAL A 651 -15.32 22.49 -8.27
C VAL A 651 -15.87 21.52 -7.22
N SER A 652 -17.08 21.74 -6.71
CA SER A 652 -17.72 20.78 -5.77
C SER A 652 -18.94 20.05 -6.35
N GLY A 653 -19.57 20.62 -7.37
CA GLY A 653 -20.76 20.06 -8.04
C GLY A 653 -20.66 20.28 -9.54
N MET A 654 -21.07 19.29 -10.33
CA MET A 654 -21.02 19.38 -11.80
C MET A 654 -22.11 18.55 -12.47
N LEU A 655 -22.66 19.07 -13.56
CA LEU A 655 -23.54 18.31 -14.46
C LEU A 655 -23.40 18.79 -15.91
N TRP A 656 -23.69 17.91 -16.86
CA TRP A 656 -23.81 18.27 -18.27
C TRP A 656 -25.16 18.95 -18.50
N LEU A 657 -25.12 20.20 -18.98
CA LEU A 657 -26.31 20.90 -19.46
C LEU A 657 -26.71 20.34 -20.82
N ASN A 658 -25.74 20.20 -21.71
CA ASN A 658 -25.85 19.56 -23.02
C ASN A 658 -24.48 18.93 -23.40
N ASP A 659 -24.24 18.67 -24.68
CA ASP A 659 -23.03 17.97 -25.15
C ASP A 659 -21.74 18.80 -25.19
N HIS A 660 -21.83 20.12 -25.02
CA HIS A 660 -20.69 21.04 -25.05
C HIS A 660 -20.66 22.02 -23.88
N GLN A 661 -21.70 22.03 -23.03
CA GLN A 661 -21.84 22.91 -21.89
C GLN A 661 -21.98 22.16 -20.57
N VAL A 662 -21.23 22.64 -19.58
CA VAL A 662 -21.18 22.09 -18.22
C VAL A 662 -21.60 23.17 -17.24
N LEU A 663 -22.55 22.83 -16.38
CA LEU A 663 -22.85 23.62 -15.18
C LEU A 663 -22.01 23.10 -14.03
N TYR A 664 -21.35 24.01 -13.31
CA TYR A 664 -20.52 23.63 -12.17
C TYR A 664 -20.58 24.64 -11.03
N ILE A 665 -20.37 24.14 -9.82
CA ILE A 665 -20.31 24.92 -8.59
C ILE A 665 -18.85 25.18 -8.22
N LEU A 666 -18.47 26.45 -8.22
CA LEU A 666 -17.15 26.92 -7.82
C LEU A 666 -17.10 27.11 -6.29
N GLN A 667 -16.03 26.59 -5.68
CA GLN A 667 -15.68 26.81 -4.30
C GLN A 667 -14.84 28.09 -4.15
N GLU A 668 -15.10 28.85 -3.09
CA GLU A 668 -14.27 29.99 -2.74
C GLU A 668 -12.86 29.50 -2.37
N PRO A 669 -11.78 29.99 -2.99
CA PRO A 669 -10.43 29.45 -2.78
C PRO A 669 -9.88 29.53 -1.34
N LYS A 670 -10.46 30.41 -0.51
CA LYS A 670 -10.03 30.64 0.89
C LYS A 670 -10.77 29.73 1.87
N THR A 671 -12.10 29.70 1.81
CA THR A 671 -12.97 29.01 2.77
C THR A 671 -13.49 27.65 2.26
N ASN A 672 -13.26 27.32 0.99
CA ASN A 672 -13.85 26.18 0.29
C ASN A 672 -15.38 26.17 0.25
N ARG A 673 -16.05 27.27 0.64
CA ARG A 673 -17.51 27.42 0.59
C ARG A 673 -17.98 27.37 -0.87
N THR A 674 -19.00 26.57 -1.16
CA THR A 674 -19.63 26.57 -2.47
C THR A 674 -20.53 27.78 -2.63
N TYR A 675 -20.26 28.64 -3.62
CA TYR A 675 -20.93 29.94 -3.67
C TYR A 675 -21.26 30.48 -5.08
N GLN A 676 -20.63 29.98 -6.14
CA GLN A 676 -20.93 30.41 -7.51
C GLN A 676 -21.34 29.25 -8.40
N LEU A 677 -22.46 29.41 -9.11
CA LEU A 677 -22.83 28.56 -10.24
C LEU A 677 -22.31 29.18 -11.52
N LYS A 678 -21.52 28.41 -12.25
CA LYS A 678 -20.84 28.81 -13.48
C LYS A 678 -21.24 27.90 -14.64
N LEU A 679 -21.26 28.47 -15.84
CA LEU A 679 -21.43 27.77 -17.11
C LEU A 679 -20.10 27.74 -17.85
N HIS A 680 -19.59 26.54 -18.08
CA HIS A 680 -18.40 26.29 -18.88
C HIS A 680 -18.78 25.83 -20.29
N GLU A 681 -18.17 26.45 -21.29
CA GLU A 681 -18.21 26.05 -22.70
C GLU A 681 -16.92 25.28 -23.01
N LEU A 682 -17.03 24.06 -23.52
CA LEU A 682 -15.84 23.26 -23.86
C LEU A 682 -14.93 23.98 -24.87
N SER A 683 -13.64 23.74 -24.77
CA SER A 683 -12.57 24.38 -25.56
C SER A 683 -12.39 25.87 -25.26
N THR A 684 -12.90 26.37 -24.13
CA THR A 684 -12.67 27.74 -23.65
C THR A 684 -11.94 27.75 -22.31
N PRO A 685 -11.16 28.79 -21.96
CA PRO A 685 -10.54 28.88 -20.64
C PRO A 685 -11.59 29.02 -19.52
N GLN A 686 -11.37 28.37 -18.37
CA GLN A 686 -12.26 28.51 -17.20
C GLN A 686 -12.51 29.98 -16.79
N GLN A 687 -11.55 30.88 -17.03
CA GLN A 687 -11.69 32.30 -16.69
C GLN A 687 -12.73 33.03 -17.54
N SER A 688 -13.12 32.50 -18.71
CA SER A 688 -14.19 33.05 -19.54
C SER A 688 -15.59 32.49 -19.22
N ASP A 689 -15.70 31.59 -18.24
CA ASP A 689 -16.97 30.96 -17.88
C ASP A 689 -17.99 31.98 -17.34
N SER A 690 -19.22 31.89 -17.83
CA SER A 690 -20.32 32.78 -17.45
C SER A 690 -20.78 32.51 -16.02
N LEU A 691 -20.95 33.57 -15.21
CA LEU A 691 -21.59 33.49 -13.89
C LEU A 691 -23.11 33.44 -14.05
N LEU A 692 -23.76 32.41 -13.53
CA LEU A 692 -25.22 32.28 -13.54
C LEU A 692 -25.87 32.62 -12.20
N PHE A 693 -25.21 32.28 -11.09
CA PHE A 693 -25.70 32.58 -9.74
C PHE A 693 -24.55 32.75 -8.75
N GLN A 694 -24.74 33.61 -7.75
CA GLN A 694 -23.82 33.81 -6.64
C GLN A 694 -24.57 33.90 -5.31
N GLU A 695 -24.11 33.17 -4.30
CA GLU A 695 -24.58 33.27 -2.91
C GLU A 695 -23.61 34.13 -2.09
N ASP A 696 -24.08 35.30 -1.68
CA ASP A 696 -23.31 36.29 -0.93
C ASP A 696 -23.38 36.08 0.60
N ASP A 697 -24.41 35.41 1.10
CA ASP A 697 -24.50 35.04 2.50
C ASP A 697 -23.54 33.89 2.80
N ILE A 698 -22.54 34.19 3.63
CA ILE A 698 -21.46 33.28 4.03
C ILE A 698 -21.92 32.09 4.88
N GLN A 699 -23.17 32.10 5.37
CA GLN A 699 -23.79 30.98 6.08
C GLN A 699 -24.45 29.97 5.14
N PHE A 700 -24.67 30.36 3.88
CA PHE A 700 -25.29 29.49 2.88
C PHE A 700 -24.25 28.90 1.92
N GLN A 701 -24.55 27.68 1.49
CA GLN A 701 -23.82 26.94 0.47
C GLN A 701 -24.76 26.62 -0.67
N ILE A 702 -24.20 26.48 -1.87
CA ILE A 702 -24.99 26.09 -3.04
C ILE A 702 -24.62 24.72 -3.57
N SER A 703 -25.60 24.04 -4.15
CA SER A 703 -25.48 22.73 -4.80
C SER A 703 -26.29 22.71 -6.09
N ILE A 704 -25.98 21.76 -6.98
CA ILE A 704 -26.74 21.59 -8.22
C ILE A 704 -27.04 20.12 -8.47
N SER A 705 -28.24 19.83 -8.97
CA SER A 705 -28.67 18.48 -9.33
C SER A 705 -29.55 18.50 -10.58
N LYS A 706 -29.64 17.35 -11.25
CA LYS A 706 -30.56 17.14 -12.38
C LYS A 706 -31.69 16.24 -11.91
N SER A 707 -32.90 16.53 -12.36
CA SER A 707 -34.06 15.75 -11.95
C SER A 707 -34.07 14.34 -12.54
N LYS A 708 -34.85 13.44 -11.91
CA LYS A 708 -35.05 12.06 -12.39
C LYS A 708 -35.69 12.01 -13.78
N SER A 709 -36.56 12.97 -14.13
CA SER A 709 -37.11 13.10 -15.48
C SER A 709 -36.11 13.62 -16.51
N LYS A 710 -34.99 14.20 -16.04
CA LYS A 710 -33.98 14.94 -16.82
C LYS A 710 -34.53 16.22 -17.46
N GLU A 711 -35.72 16.67 -17.09
CA GLU A 711 -36.36 17.88 -17.62
C GLU A 711 -36.00 19.14 -16.84
N TYR A 712 -35.54 18.98 -15.59
CA TYR A 712 -35.25 20.08 -14.69
C TYR A 712 -33.82 20.00 -14.13
N VAL A 713 -33.25 21.18 -13.88
CA VAL A 713 -32.04 21.36 -13.08
C VAL A 713 -32.41 22.12 -11.82
N TYR A 714 -32.07 21.59 -10.64
CA TYR A 714 -32.30 22.24 -9.36
C TYR A 714 -31.00 22.84 -8.83
N LEU A 715 -31.05 24.13 -8.49
CA LEU A 715 -30.03 24.84 -7.72
C LEU A 715 -30.54 24.93 -6.27
N GLY A 716 -29.92 24.17 -5.38
CA GLY A 716 -30.23 24.19 -3.95
C GLY A 716 -29.30 25.15 -3.22
N ILE A 717 -29.84 25.94 -2.33
CA ILE A 717 -29.12 26.90 -1.48
C ILE A 717 -29.50 26.57 -0.04
N SER A 718 -28.52 26.21 0.79
CA SER A 718 -28.79 25.66 2.11
C SER A 718 -27.83 26.22 3.16
N SER A 719 -28.36 26.56 4.34
CA SER A 719 -27.61 26.68 5.60
C SER A 719 -27.69 25.35 6.37
N LYS A 720 -27.48 25.33 7.69
CA LYS A 720 -27.67 24.10 8.50
C LYS A 720 -29.13 23.77 8.78
N ASN A 721 -30.06 24.71 8.59
CA ASN A 721 -31.47 24.55 8.95
C ASN A 721 -32.44 25.34 8.04
N THR A 722 -31.98 25.90 6.94
CA THR A 722 -32.81 26.68 6.02
C THR A 722 -32.44 26.35 4.58
N ASP A 723 -33.46 26.11 3.76
CA ASP A 723 -33.29 25.85 2.33
C ASP A 723 -33.96 26.92 1.45
N GLU A 724 -33.42 27.07 0.25
CA GLU A 724 -34.02 27.75 -0.89
C GLU A 724 -33.68 26.97 -2.16
N VAL A 725 -34.68 26.74 -3.00
CA VAL A 725 -34.54 25.94 -4.22
C VAL A 725 -34.97 26.77 -5.41
N HIS A 726 -34.08 26.84 -6.40
CA HIS A 726 -34.37 27.35 -7.73
C HIS A 726 -34.39 26.19 -8.73
N PHE A 727 -35.19 26.30 -9.78
CA PHE A 727 -35.26 25.29 -10.84
C PHE A 727 -35.16 25.92 -12.22
N MET A 728 -34.53 25.21 -13.15
CA MET A 728 -34.47 25.57 -14.58
C MET A 728 -35.14 24.46 -15.37
N ASN A 729 -36.08 24.82 -16.26
CA ASN A 729 -36.73 23.89 -17.17
C ASN A 729 -35.92 23.77 -18.48
N LEU A 730 -35.39 22.59 -18.77
CA LEU A 730 -34.54 22.34 -19.94
C LEU A 730 -35.30 22.25 -21.28
N LYS A 731 -36.63 22.27 -21.25
CA LYS A 731 -37.49 22.29 -22.45
C LYS A 731 -38.06 23.67 -22.76
N ALA A 732 -38.00 24.61 -21.82
CA ALA A 732 -38.57 25.94 -21.98
C ALA A 732 -37.71 26.83 -22.89
N VAL A 733 -38.34 27.85 -23.51
CA VAL A 733 -37.60 28.87 -24.29
C VAL A 733 -36.86 29.83 -23.36
N ASP A 734 -37.41 30.06 -22.15
CA ASP A 734 -36.77 30.82 -21.08
C ASP A 734 -35.83 29.88 -20.30
N ASN A 735 -34.54 29.88 -20.67
CA ASN A 735 -33.51 29.01 -20.08
C ASN A 735 -32.98 29.58 -18.73
N GLY A 736 -33.85 30.12 -17.88
CA GLY A 736 -33.51 30.75 -16.61
C GLY A 736 -33.76 29.88 -15.38
N PHE A 737 -33.23 30.30 -14.23
CA PHE A 737 -33.60 29.73 -12.92
C PHE A 737 -34.81 30.48 -12.35
N HIS A 738 -35.81 29.72 -11.92
CA HIS A 738 -37.03 30.20 -11.26
C HIS A 738 -37.02 29.78 -9.79
N LEU A 739 -37.37 30.72 -8.90
CA LEU A 739 -37.45 30.48 -7.47
C LEU A 739 -38.70 29.65 -7.13
N MET A 740 -38.53 28.55 -6.39
CA MET A 740 -39.65 27.77 -5.87
C MET A 740 -40.31 28.46 -4.66
N ALA A 741 -39.52 28.79 -3.65
CA ALA A 741 -39.95 29.55 -2.48
C ALA A 741 -38.73 30.28 -1.86
N PRO A 742 -38.88 31.50 -1.35
CA PRO A 742 -37.78 32.20 -0.68
C PRO A 742 -37.43 31.51 0.65
N ARG A 743 -36.15 31.55 1.03
CA ARG A 743 -35.71 31.13 2.38
C ARG A 743 -36.41 31.90 3.49
N GLU A 744 -36.78 31.22 4.57
CA GLU A 744 -37.35 31.85 5.78
C GLU A 744 -37.11 31.01 7.04
N GLY A 745 -36.71 31.66 8.14
CA GLY A 745 -36.56 30.99 9.45
C GLY A 745 -35.77 29.69 9.35
N THR A 746 -36.29 28.61 9.93
CA THR A 746 -35.72 27.25 9.85
C THR A 746 -36.49 26.35 8.86
N HIS A 747 -36.97 26.92 7.75
CA HIS A 747 -37.74 26.17 6.74
C HIS A 747 -36.78 25.38 5.85
N GLU A 748 -36.79 24.06 6.02
CA GLU A 748 -36.08 23.09 5.17
C GLU A 748 -37.07 22.47 4.18
N TYR A 749 -36.65 22.37 2.93
CA TYR A 749 -37.44 21.68 1.92
C TYR A 749 -36.63 21.22 0.71
N SER A 750 -37.10 20.12 0.10
CA SER A 750 -36.57 19.60 -1.16
C SER A 750 -37.68 19.42 -2.19
N VAL A 751 -37.31 19.48 -3.46
CA VAL A 751 -38.25 19.44 -4.60
C VAL A 751 -37.85 18.30 -5.54
N THR A 752 -38.84 17.58 -6.05
CA THR A 752 -38.70 16.72 -7.23
C THR A 752 -39.90 16.93 -8.14
N ASP A 753 -39.73 16.68 -9.43
CA ASP A 753 -40.82 16.67 -10.40
C ASP A 753 -41.30 15.25 -10.68
N TYR A 754 -42.55 15.17 -11.10
CA TYR A 754 -43.15 13.98 -11.68
C TYR A 754 -44.28 14.41 -12.62
N LYS A 755 -44.13 14.10 -13.92
CA LYS A 755 -45.00 14.60 -14.99
C LYS A 755 -45.02 16.15 -14.96
N ASN A 756 -46.19 16.77 -14.87
CA ASN A 756 -46.38 18.23 -14.87
C ASN A 756 -46.57 18.82 -13.46
N GLU A 757 -46.18 18.10 -12.42
CA GLU A 757 -46.31 18.53 -11.02
C GLU A 757 -44.94 18.51 -10.32
N PHE A 758 -44.77 19.42 -9.37
CA PHE A 758 -43.71 19.36 -8.37
C PHE A 758 -44.23 18.74 -7.07
N TYR A 759 -43.38 17.94 -6.43
CA TYR A 759 -43.58 17.36 -5.10
C TYR A 759 -42.52 17.91 -4.17
N ILE A 760 -42.97 18.39 -3.00
CA ILE A 760 -42.12 19.13 -2.06
C ILE A 760 -42.16 18.45 -0.70
N LEU A 761 -41.01 17.96 -0.23
CA LEU A 761 -40.84 17.50 1.15
C LEU A 761 -40.40 18.69 2.00
N SER A 762 -41.19 19.08 2.99
CA SER A 762 -41.01 20.35 3.71
C SER A 762 -41.30 20.23 5.21
N ASN A 763 -40.48 20.86 6.04
CA ASN A 763 -40.69 20.92 7.50
C ASN A 763 -41.61 22.08 7.93
N LYS A 764 -42.15 22.87 6.98
CA LYS A 764 -42.84 24.15 7.25
C LYS A 764 -43.98 24.05 8.26
N GLU A 765 -44.78 23.00 8.17
CA GLU A 765 -45.95 22.77 9.04
C GLU A 765 -45.63 21.79 10.19
N SER A 766 -44.50 21.08 10.13
CA SER A 766 -44.11 20.06 11.12
C SER A 766 -42.64 19.66 10.99
N ILE A 767 -41.95 19.51 12.13
CA ILE A 767 -40.58 18.98 12.20
C ILE A 767 -40.44 17.52 11.72
N ASP A 768 -41.56 16.78 11.62
CA ASP A 768 -41.59 15.41 11.08
C ASP A 768 -41.76 15.36 9.55
N PHE A 769 -41.77 16.54 8.90
CA PHE A 769 -41.93 16.78 7.47
C PHE A 769 -43.29 16.36 6.87
N GLU A 770 -43.75 17.17 5.92
CA GLU A 770 -44.96 16.98 5.11
C GLU A 770 -44.58 16.91 3.63
N VAL A 771 -45.34 16.16 2.82
CA VAL A 771 -45.24 16.21 1.35
C VAL A 771 -46.35 17.09 0.80
N PHE A 772 -45.97 18.13 0.08
CA PHE A 772 -46.86 18.98 -0.70
C PHE A 772 -46.74 18.66 -2.19
N LYS A 773 -47.70 19.15 -2.97
CA LYS A 773 -47.60 19.19 -4.43
C LYS A 773 -48.18 20.47 -5.01
N CYS A 774 -47.68 20.87 -6.18
CA CYS A 774 -48.18 21.99 -6.97
C CYS A 774 -47.97 21.75 -8.47
N ASP A 775 -48.65 22.53 -9.31
CA ASP A 775 -48.52 22.45 -10.76
C ASP A 775 -47.23 23.14 -11.23
N GLU A 776 -46.59 22.66 -12.30
CA GLU A 776 -45.36 23.26 -12.84
C GLU A 776 -45.54 24.70 -13.36
N THR A 777 -46.78 25.13 -13.59
CA THR A 777 -47.14 26.50 -14.00
C THR A 777 -47.69 27.36 -12.85
N ALA A 778 -48.01 26.75 -11.70
CA ALA A 778 -48.52 27.42 -10.50
C ALA A 778 -47.84 26.84 -9.25
N TYR A 779 -46.59 27.27 -9.05
CA TYR A 779 -45.66 26.69 -8.07
C TYR A 779 -45.31 27.62 -6.90
N ALA A 780 -45.97 28.78 -6.79
CA ALA A 780 -45.75 29.66 -5.67
C ALA A 780 -46.11 28.93 -4.36
N LYS A 781 -45.44 29.27 -3.26
CA LYS A 781 -45.66 28.62 -1.96
C LYS A 781 -47.13 28.58 -1.51
N ALA A 782 -47.93 29.59 -1.90
CA ALA A 782 -49.37 29.63 -1.62
C ALA A 782 -50.19 28.57 -2.38
N ASP A 783 -49.66 28.05 -3.49
CA ASP A 783 -50.28 27.01 -4.32
C ASP A 783 -49.92 25.59 -3.85
N TRP A 784 -49.02 25.45 -2.86
CA TRP A 784 -48.63 24.16 -2.31
C TRP A 784 -49.82 23.51 -1.60
N LYS A 785 -50.27 22.39 -2.14
CA LYS A 785 -51.37 21.61 -1.58
C LYS A 785 -50.81 20.39 -0.85
N SER A 786 -51.28 20.18 0.37
CA SER A 786 -50.96 18.98 1.15
C SER A 786 -51.25 17.71 0.33
N PHE A 787 -50.24 16.89 0.12
CA PHE A 787 -50.33 15.60 -0.57
C PHE A 787 -50.25 14.45 0.42
N LEU A 788 -49.32 14.52 1.37
CA LEU A 788 -49.19 13.56 2.47
C LEU A 788 -48.88 14.29 3.78
N LYS A 789 -49.85 14.32 4.68
CA LYS A 789 -49.73 14.96 5.99
C LYS A 789 -48.67 14.32 6.89
N PRO A 790 -48.01 15.10 7.76
CA PRO A 790 -47.06 14.59 8.73
C PRO A 790 -47.75 13.72 9.77
N LYS A 791 -47.03 12.75 10.32
CA LYS A 791 -47.47 11.96 11.48
C LYS A 791 -46.50 12.25 12.63
N LYS A 792 -47.04 12.81 13.73
CA LYS A 792 -46.25 13.18 14.91
C LYS A 792 -45.40 11.99 15.42
N GLY A 793 -44.09 12.21 15.56
CA GLY A 793 -43.12 11.23 16.03
C GLY A 793 -42.69 10.19 15.00
N ASN A 794 -43.08 10.37 13.74
CA ASN A 794 -42.68 9.55 12.60
C ASN A 794 -42.03 10.46 11.56
N LEU A 795 -40.71 10.61 11.64
CA LEU A 795 -39.95 11.46 10.74
C LEU A 795 -39.99 10.88 9.33
N LEU A 796 -40.45 11.67 8.37
CA LEU A 796 -40.35 11.35 6.95
C LEU A 796 -38.94 11.69 6.45
N THR A 797 -38.15 10.68 6.14
CA THR A 797 -36.73 10.81 5.75
C THR A 797 -36.53 10.91 4.23
N SER A 798 -37.43 10.32 3.45
CA SER A 798 -37.37 10.32 1.99
C SER A 798 -38.71 9.91 1.38
N PHE A 799 -38.89 10.21 0.10
CA PHE A 799 -39.96 9.62 -0.71
C PHE A 799 -39.46 9.35 -2.13
N ILE A 800 -40.02 8.32 -2.78
CA ILE A 800 -39.76 7.97 -4.17
C ILE A 800 -41.08 7.79 -4.88
N ILE A 801 -41.24 8.50 -6.00
CA ILE A 801 -42.41 8.38 -6.87
C ILE A 801 -42.12 7.36 -7.98
N PHE A 802 -43.06 6.45 -8.15
CA PHE A 802 -43.25 5.60 -9.32
C PHE A 802 -44.59 5.95 -9.99
N ASP A 803 -44.83 5.39 -11.16
CA ASP A 803 -46.06 5.64 -11.91
C ASP A 803 -47.30 5.24 -11.10
N GLU A 804 -47.28 4.03 -10.54
CA GLU A 804 -48.38 3.42 -9.80
C GLU A 804 -48.18 3.41 -8.28
N PHE A 805 -46.94 3.60 -7.81
CA PHE A 805 -46.59 3.50 -6.38
C PHE A 805 -45.91 4.77 -5.84
N LEU A 806 -46.07 5.00 -4.54
CA LEU A 806 -45.29 5.95 -3.76
C LEU A 806 -44.60 5.17 -2.64
N VAL A 807 -43.29 5.34 -2.50
CA VAL A 807 -42.51 4.73 -1.42
C VAL A 807 -42.05 5.82 -0.48
N LEU A 808 -42.24 5.63 0.82
CA LEU A 808 -41.86 6.57 1.87
C LEU A 808 -40.82 5.92 2.78
N GLY A 809 -39.71 6.59 3.00
CA GLY A 809 -38.75 6.25 4.04
C GLY A 809 -39.12 6.95 5.34
N GLU A 810 -39.40 6.19 6.39
CA GLU A 810 -39.88 6.71 7.66
C GLU A 810 -38.96 6.25 8.82
N SER A 811 -38.84 7.07 9.86
CA SER A 811 -38.16 6.72 11.11
C SER A 811 -39.06 7.00 12.31
N GLU A 812 -39.38 5.98 13.09
CA GLU A 812 -40.12 6.11 14.35
C GLU A 812 -39.34 5.39 15.44
N LYS A 813 -38.92 6.11 16.50
CA LYS A 813 -38.16 5.54 17.62
C LYS A 813 -36.93 4.72 17.18
N MET A 814 -36.17 5.25 16.21
CA MET A 814 -35.00 4.59 15.60
C MET A 814 -35.31 3.29 14.84
N GLU A 815 -36.55 3.06 14.43
CA GLU A 815 -36.91 2.01 13.51
C GLU A 815 -37.07 2.63 12.11
N ASN A 816 -36.10 2.37 11.23
CA ASN A 816 -36.21 2.74 9.82
C ASN A 816 -37.20 1.80 9.13
N ARG A 817 -38.12 2.36 8.34
CA ARG A 817 -39.16 1.58 7.66
C ARG A 817 -39.41 2.14 6.28
N LEU A 818 -39.80 1.26 5.36
CA LEU A 818 -40.30 1.65 4.04
C LEU A 818 -41.80 1.37 3.96
N ARG A 819 -42.59 2.41 3.73
CA ARG A 819 -44.03 2.31 3.46
C ARG A 819 -44.28 2.42 1.97
N ILE A 820 -44.94 1.43 1.40
CA ILE A 820 -45.34 1.39 -0.01
C ILE A 820 -46.82 1.72 -0.08
N ILE A 821 -47.17 2.67 -0.94
CA ILE A 821 -48.54 3.13 -1.16
C ILE A 821 -48.90 2.92 -2.63
N ASP A 822 -49.97 2.18 -2.88
CA ASP A 822 -50.60 2.08 -4.19
C ASP A 822 -51.41 3.36 -4.44
N LYS A 823 -51.07 4.09 -5.51
CA LYS A 823 -51.62 5.43 -5.77
C LYS A 823 -53.08 5.40 -6.26
N GLU A 824 -53.52 4.29 -6.84
CA GLU A 824 -54.90 4.15 -7.35
C GLU A 824 -55.87 3.83 -6.21
N SER A 825 -55.55 2.82 -5.42
CA SER A 825 -56.42 2.33 -4.34
C SER A 825 -56.21 3.07 -3.01
N GLY A 826 -55.08 3.77 -2.84
CA GLY A 826 -54.67 4.41 -1.59
C GLY A 826 -54.25 3.41 -0.49
N LYS A 827 -54.24 2.09 -0.79
CA LYS A 827 -53.79 1.06 0.16
C LYS A 827 -52.29 1.17 0.38
N SER A 828 -51.86 0.89 1.60
CA SER A 828 -50.43 0.89 1.94
C SER A 828 -50.03 -0.28 2.82
N HIS A 829 -48.75 -0.65 2.74
CA HIS A 829 -48.13 -1.65 3.62
C HIS A 829 -46.68 -1.28 3.90
N TYR A 830 -46.16 -1.75 5.03
CA TYR A 830 -44.74 -1.65 5.34
C TYR A 830 -43.99 -2.86 4.80
N LEU A 831 -42.76 -2.63 4.35
CA LEU A 831 -41.84 -3.68 4.01
C LEU A 831 -41.45 -4.45 5.29
N LYS A 832 -41.63 -5.78 5.29
CA LYS A 832 -41.35 -6.62 6.47
C LYS A 832 -39.88 -7.01 6.54
N ILE A 833 -39.19 -6.53 7.56
CA ILE A 833 -37.81 -6.93 7.90
C ILE A 833 -37.84 -7.96 9.05
N LYS A 834 -36.93 -8.93 9.01
CA LYS A 834 -36.92 -10.07 9.95
C LYS A 834 -36.29 -9.72 11.31
N GLU A 835 -35.31 -8.83 11.33
CA GLU A 835 -34.58 -8.46 12.55
C GLU A 835 -35.18 -7.19 13.17
N ASP A 836 -35.33 -7.17 14.49
CA ASP A 836 -35.92 -6.01 15.20
C ASP A 836 -35.03 -4.76 15.14
N ILE A 837 -33.70 -4.94 15.08
CA ILE A 837 -32.72 -3.85 14.96
C ILE A 837 -32.06 -3.96 13.60
N HIS A 838 -32.46 -3.08 12.69
CA HIS A 838 -32.00 -3.09 11.31
C HIS A 838 -31.93 -1.67 10.75
N LEU A 839 -31.21 -1.55 9.64
CA LEU A 839 -31.26 -0.44 8.72
C LEU A 839 -31.98 -0.90 7.46
N VAL A 840 -32.88 -0.06 6.96
CA VAL A 840 -33.53 -0.25 5.66
C VAL A 840 -33.66 1.11 4.99
N SER A 841 -33.27 1.17 3.72
CA SER A 841 -33.34 2.39 2.92
C SER A 841 -33.57 2.04 1.45
N PRO A 842 -34.15 2.96 0.66
CA PRO A 842 -34.21 2.77 -0.78
C PRO A 842 -32.80 2.75 -1.38
N ALA A 843 -32.59 1.94 -2.42
CA ALA A 843 -31.38 1.96 -3.23
C ALA A 843 -31.56 2.85 -4.47
N TYR A 844 -30.71 2.70 -5.48
CA TYR A 844 -30.82 3.46 -6.72
C TYR A 844 -32.06 3.05 -7.55
N ASN A 845 -33.03 3.95 -7.72
CA ASN A 845 -34.29 3.68 -8.44
C ASN A 845 -34.52 4.72 -9.56
N PRO A 846 -33.82 4.59 -10.71
CA PRO A 846 -33.78 5.64 -11.75
C PRO A 846 -35.05 5.74 -12.60
N LYS A 847 -35.93 4.74 -12.61
CA LYS A 847 -37.11 4.69 -13.49
C LYS A 847 -38.40 5.03 -12.73
N PHE A 848 -39.30 5.80 -13.35
CA PHE A 848 -40.65 6.03 -12.82
C PHE A 848 -41.59 4.87 -13.10
N ASN A 849 -41.57 4.36 -14.34
CA ASN A 849 -42.34 3.21 -14.79
C ASN A 849 -41.68 1.91 -14.32
N SER A 850 -41.90 1.53 -13.06
CA SER A 850 -41.45 0.26 -12.52
C SER A 850 -42.32 -0.18 -11.33
N ASP A 851 -42.64 -1.46 -11.30
CA ASP A 851 -43.28 -2.11 -10.15
C ASP A 851 -42.25 -2.64 -9.14
N THR A 852 -40.95 -2.47 -9.43
CA THR A 852 -39.86 -3.02 -8.62
C THR A 852 -39.14 -1.91 -7.86
N LEU A 853 -39.22 -1.98 -6.54
CA LEU A 853 -38.39 -1.18 -5.64
C LEU A 853 -37.08 -1.92 -5.37
N MET A 854 -35.95 -1.31 -5.70
CA MET A 854 -34.66 -1.75 -5.16
C MET A 854 -34.42 -1.07 -3.81
N TYR A 855 -34.12 -1.87 -2.78
CA TYR A 855 -33.84 -1.39 -1.42
C TYR A 855 -32.66 -2.14 -0.81
N SER A 856 -32.01 -1.54 0.18
CA SER A 856 -30.90 -2.13 0.91
C SER A 856 -31.29 -2.40 2.35
N THR A 857 -30.76 -3.47 2.93
CA THR A 857 -30.94 -3.84 4.33
C THR A 857 -29.63 -4.24 4.96
N SER A 858 -29.42 -3.88 6.23
CA SER A 858 -28.28 -4.36 7.02
C SER A 858 -28.63 -4.35 8.51
N SER A 859 -27.89 -5.09 9.32
CA SER A 859 -27.88 -4.94 10.78
C SER A 859 -26.47 -5.20 11.29
N MET A 860 -26.19 -4.90 12.55
CA MET A 860 -24.89 -5.26 13.13
C MET A 860 -24.57 -6.76 13.03
N LYS A 861 -25.56 -7.65 12.84
CA LYS A 861 -25.39 -9.10 12.65
C LYS A 861 -25.47 -9.55 11.18
N THR A 862 -26.05 -8.75 10.30
CA THR A 862 -26.35 -9.17 8.93
C THR A 862 -25.69 -8.24 7.91
N PRO A 863 -24.72 -8.75 7.13
CA PRO A 863 -24.07 -8.01 6.05
C PRO A 863 -25.08 -7.37 5.11
N SER A 864 -24.68 -6.24 4.50
CA SER A 864 -25.53 -5.49 3.59
C SER A 864 -26.07 -6.38 2.47
N GLN A 865 -27.36 -6.21 2.18
CA GLN A 865 -28.09 -6.94 1.16
C GLN A 865 -28.92 -5.96 0.35
N ALA A 866 -28.80 -6.04 -0.97
CA ALA A 866 -29.66 -5.35 -1.91
C ALA A 866 -30.73 -6.31 -2.42
N TRP A 867 -31.97 -5.83 -2.43
CA TRP A 867 -33.15 -6.62 -2.75
C TRP A 867 -33.99 -5.88 -3.78
N ASN A 868 -34.56 -6.64 -4.73
CA ASN A 868 -35.68 -6.20 -5.54
C ASN A 868 -36.96 -6.64 -4.87
N TYR A 869 -37.92 -5.72 -4.74
CA TYR A 869 -39.25 -5.95 -4.19
C TYR A 869 -40.29 -5.56 -5.22
N ASN A 870 -41.09 -6.53 -5.66
CA ASN A 870 -42.26 -6.22 -6.47
C ASN A 870 -43.34 -5.62 -5.56
N MET A 871 -43.66 -4.35 -5.78
CA MET A 871 -44.57 -3.57 -4.93
C MET A 871 -46.03 -4.04 -5.01
N ARG A 872 -46.39 -4.76 -6.08
CA ARG A 872 -47.72 -5.32 -6.33
C ARG A 872 -47.90 -6.71 -5.72
N THR A 873 -46.99 -7.63 -6.01
CA THR A 873 -47.06 -9.04 -5.56
C THR A 873 -46.43 -9.28 -4.19
N GLN A 874 -45.62 -8.32 -3.72
CA GLN A 874 -44.82 -8.40 -2.48
C GLN A 874 -43.71 -9.47 -2.51
N GLU A 875 -43.42 -10.02 -3.70
CA GLU A 875 -42.31 -10.93 -3.88
C GLU A 875 -40.98 -10.19 -3.80
N LYS A 876 -40.00 -10.80 -3.12
CA LYS A 876 -38.64 -10.25 -2.98
C LYS A 876 -37.61 -11.19 -3.58
N ARG A 877 -36.63 -10.60 -4.27
CA ARG A 877 -35.47 -11.30 -4.84
C ARG A 877 -34.18 -10.65 -4.34
N LEU A 878 -33.28 -11.45 -3.79
CA LEU A 878 -31.94 -10.98 -3.43
C LEU A 878 -31.18 -10.64 -4.72
N VAL A 879 -30.63 -9.43 -4.80
CA VAL A 879 -29.83 -8.96 -5.94
C VAL A 879 -28.36 -9.14 -5.65
N LYS A 880 -27.91 -8.64 -4.49
CA LYS A 880 -26.53 -8.76 -4.03
C LYS A 880 -26.50 -8.90 -2.52
N LYS A 881 -25.57 -9.70 -2.03
CA LYS A 881 -25.21 -9.78 -0.62
C LYS A 881 -23.72 -9.51 -0.51
N THR A 882 -23.31 -8.62 0.39
CA THR A 882 -21.89 -8.44 0.70
C THR A 882 -21.32 -9.76 1.22
N ALA A 883 -20.35 -10.31 0.49
CA ALA A 883 -19.65 -11.51 0.90
C ALA A 883 -18.74 -11.18 2.09
N VAL A 884 -18.82 -12.00 3.14
CA VAL A 884 -17.95 -11.88 4.31
C VAL A 884 -17.40 -13.26 4.60
N LYS A 885 -16.12 -13.47 4.34
CA LYS A 885 -15.46 -14.77 4.51
C LYS A 885 -15.35 -15.10 6.00
N ASN A 886 -15.46 -16.39 6.34
CA ASN A 886 -15.35 -16.92 7.70
C ASN A 886 -16.30 -16.26 8.72
N TYR A 887 -17.42 -15.71 8.26
CA TYR A 887 -18.38 -15.01 9.10
C TYR A 887 -19.67 -15.80 9.28
N ASN A 888 -19.99 -16.12 10.53
CA ASN A 888 -21.31 -16.59 10.94
C ASN A 888 -21.67 -15.99 12.30
N ALA A 889 -22.65 -15.10 12.32
CA ALA A 889 -23.14 -14.45 13.54
C ALA A 889 -23.58 -15.48 14.61
N GLY A 890 -24.15 -16.60 14.16
CA GLY A 890 -24.70 -17.66 15.00
C GLY A 890 -25.59 -17.15 16.15
N ASN A 891 -25.69 -17.98 17.19
CA ASN A 891 -26.34 -17.63 18.44
C ASN A 891 -25.39 -17.04 19.48
N TRP A 892 -24.07 -17.11 19.21
CA TRP A 892 -23.02 -16.67 20.11
C TRP A 892 -22.84 -15.14 20.14
N ILE A 893 -23.54 -14.40 19.27
CA ILE A 893 -23.55 -12.94 19.25
C ILE A 893 -24.97 -12.42 19.45
N LYS A 894 -25.10 -11.43 20.33
CA LYS A 894 -26.35 -10.74 20.62
C LYS A 894 -26.29 -9.31 20.11
N ASN A 895 -27.39 -8.87 19.51
CA ASN A 895 -27.66 -7.48 19.16
C ASN A 895 -28.86 -7.04 20.01
N LYS A 896 -28.75 -5.94 20.75
CA LYS A 896 -29.79 -5.46 21.67
C LYS A 896 -29.81 -3.93 21.70
N ARG A 897 -31.00 -3.35 21.83
CA ARG A 897 -31.18 -1.94 22.16
C ARG A 897 -31.58 -1.81 23.62
N VAL A 898 -30.87 -0.95 24.35
CA VAL A 898 -31.17 -0.58 25.74
C VAL A 898 -31.33 0.95 25.81
N TRP A 899 -31.83 1.46 26.92
CA TRP A 899 -32.10 2.88 27.11
C TRP A 899 -31.53 3.32 28.45
N ALA A 900 -30.60 4.28 28.44
CA ALA A 900 -30.06 4.91 29.62
C ALA A 900 -30.85 6.17 29.96
N GLU A 901 -31.12 6.43 31.23
CA GLU A 901 -31.72 7.69 31.67
C GLU A 901 -30.61 8.73 31.84
N ALA A 902 -30.67 9.82 31.07
CA ALA A 902 -29.77 10.96 31.24
C ALA A 902 -30.11 11.74 32.51
N ARG A 903 -29.18 12.58 32.97
CA ARG A 903 -29.35 13.43 34.17
C ARG A 903 -30.58 14.34 34.20
N ASP A 904 -31.20 14.60 33.05
CA ASP A 904 -32.43 15.40 32.91
C ASP A 904 -33.69 14.54 32.71
N GLY A 905 -33.58 13.21 32.86
CA GLY A 905 -34.66 12.25 32.69
C GLY A 905 -34.88 11.79 31.24
N THR A 906 -34.11 12.31 30.28
CA THR A 906 -34.24 11.90 28.87
C THR A 906 -33.71 10.47 28.68
N MET A 907 -34.50 9.60 28.03
CA MET A 907 -34.06 8.24 27.72
C MET A 907 -33.19 8.22 26.45
N ILE A 908 -31.89 7.95 26.62
CA ILE A 908 -30.91 7.85 25.53
C ILE A 908 -30.83 6.40 25.05
N PRO A 909 -31.13 6.11 23.76
CA PRO A 909 -30.99 4.77 23.23
C PRO A 909 -29.53 4.38 23.05
N ILE A 910 -29.22 3.09 23.27
CA ILE A 910 -27.91 2.50 23.05
C ILE A 910 -28.08 1.19 22.28
N THR A 911 -27.39 1.06 21.15
CA THR A 911 -27.36 -0.18 20.37
C THR A 911 -26.09 -0.97 20.72
N LEU A 912 -26.23 -2.23 21.12
CA LEU A 912 -25.17 -3.08 21.65
C LEU A 912 -24.96 -4.33 20.78
N LEU A 913 -23.70 -4.67 20.53
CA LEU A 913 -23.26 -5.95 19.95
C LEU A 913 -22.27 -6.60 20.92
N TYR A 914 -22.52 -7.86 21.33
CA TYR A 914 -21.67 -8.53 22.32
C TYR A 914 -21.74 -10.06 22.24
N PRO A 915 -20.70 -10.77 22.72
CA PRO A 915 -20.71 -12.23 22.73
C PRO A 915 -21.62 -12.77 23.83
N SER A 916 -22.36 -13.85 23.59
CA SER A 916 -23.41 -14.36 24.47
C SER A 916 -22.91 -14.97 25.79
N TYR A 917 -21.62 -15.31 25.89
CA TYR A 917 -21.06 -16.03 27.03
C TYR A 917 -20.66 -15.14 28.22
N GLY A 918 -20.77 -13.80 28.11
CA GLY A 918 -20.37 -12.85 29.16
C GLY A 918 -21.51 -12.29 30.04
N ILE A 919 -22.72 -12.87 30.02
CA ILE A 919 -23.89 -12.34 30.78
C ILE A 919 -24.08 -13.03 32.15
N ASN A 920 -23.39 -14.13 32.45
CA ASN A 920 -23.57 -14.79 33.75
C ASN A 920 -22.99 -13.89 34.86
N LYS A 921 -23.74 -13.66 35.95
CA LYS A 921 -23.37 -12.71 37.04
C LYS A 921 -22.00 -12.96 37.71
N ASN A 922 -21.38 -14.12 37.49
CA ASN A 922 -20.03 -14.44 37.95
C ASN A 922 -18.94 -14.18 36.88
N ASN A 923 -19.30 -13.64 35.71
CA ASN A 923 -18.46 -13.44 34.54
C ASN A 923 -18.98 -12.27 33.67
N SER A 924 -19.17 -11.09 34.27
CA SER A 924 -19.58 -9.85 33.57
C SER A 924 -18.52 -9.39 32.56
N TYR A 925 -18.93 -8.68 31.50
CA TYR A 925 -17.99 -8.14 30.52
C TYR A 925 -17.02 -7.15 31.19
N LYS A 926 -15.71 -7.42 31.10
CA LYS A 926 -14.71 -6.53 31.70
C LYS A 926 -14.38 -5.32 30.84
N ARG A 927 -14.67 -5.36 29.53
CA ARG A 927 -14.13 -4.43 28.53
C ARG A 927 -15.15 -4.08 27.46
N MET A 928 -15.14 -2.81 27.06
CA MET A 928 -16.08 -2.26 26.11
C MET A 928 -15.39 -1.29 25.15
N PHE A 929 -15.91 -1.25 23.92
CA PHE A 929 -15.62 -0.24 22.93
C PHE A 929 -16.91 0.58 22.70
N MET A 930 -16.83 1.89 22.90
CA MET A 930 -17.94 2.83 22.74
C MET A 930 -17.61 3.84 21.63
N THR A 931 -18.56 4.07 20.72
CA THR A 931 -18.40 5.11 19.70
C THR A 931 -19.71 5.88 19.47
N SER A 932 -19.58 7.16 19.17
CA SER A 932 -20.70 8.05 18.84
C SER A 932 -20.21 9.30 18.09
N TYR A 933 -21.14 10.07 17.52
CA TYR A 933 -20.85 11.30 16.78
C TYR A 933 -21.59 12.52 17.34
N GLY A 934 -22.93 12.51 17.33
CA GLY A 934 -23.76 13.42 18.11
C GLY A 934 -23.72 14.89 17.68
N SER A 935 -23.64 15.17 16.37
CA SER A 935 -23.67 16.55 15.83
C SER A 935 -24.30 16.59 14.43
N TYR A 936 -24.80 17.75 14.00
CA TYR A 936 -25.42 17.99 12.69
C TYR A 936 -26.62 17.10 12.35
N GLY A 937 -27.32 16.56 13.36
CA GLY A 937 -28.38 15.58 13.15
C GLY A 937 -27.86 14.22 12.66
N SER A 938 -26.55 14.02 12.71
CA SER A 938 -25.89 12.78 12.28
C SER A 938 -25.49 11.93 13.49
N GLY A 939 -25.84 10.66 13.42
CA GLY A 939 -25.55 9.64 14.42
C GLY A 939 -24.49 8.64 13.96
N SER A 940 -24.14 7.70 14.84
CA SER A 940 -23.34 6.53 14.45
C SER A 940 -24.26 5.40 13.98
N GLU A 941 -24.06 4.94 12.74
CA GLU A 941 -24.92 3.91 12.16
C GLU A 941 -24.79 2.56 12.86
N SER A 942 -25.92 1.86 13.05
CA SER A 942 -25.95 0.49 13.58
C SER A 942 -26.02 -0.60 12.48
N GLY A 943 -25.33 -0.35 11.37
CA GLY A 943 -25.20 -1.29 10.24
C GLY A 943 -24.16 -2.38 10.49
N PHE A 944 -23.98 -3.28 9.53
CA PHE A 944 -22.96 -4.32 9.60
C PHE A 944 -21.56 -3.73 9.42
N ASN A 945 -20.66 -4.02 10.36
CA ASN A 945 -19.23 -3.74 10.25
C ASN A 945 -18.44 -5.00 10.61
N SER A 946 -17.78 -5.62 9.62
CA SER A 946 -17.00 -6.84 9.81
C SER A 946 -15.81 -6.65 10.74
N SER A 947 -15.24 -5.44 10.79
CA SER A 947 -14.06 -5.13 11.59
C SER A 947 -14.33 -5.13 13.09
N VAL A 948 -15.57 -4.81 13.51
CA VAL A 948 -15.98 -4.85 14.92
C VAL A 948 -15.83 -6.27 15.50
N TYR A 949 -15.92 -7.31 14.67
CA TYR A 949 -15.82 -8.69 15.11
C TYR A 949 -14.42 -9.09 15.61
N SER A 950 -13.37 -8.36 15.24
CA SER A 950 -12.05 -8.52 15.86
C SER A 950 -12.05 -8.15 17.34
N LEU A 951 -12.87 -7.17 17.75
CA LEU A 951 -13.08 -6.79 19.14
C LEU A 951 -14.01 -7.79 19.84
N ILE A 952 -15.16 -8.12 19.22
CA ILE A 952 -16.16 -9.05 19.80
C ILE A 952 -15.57 -10.44 20.08
N SER A 953 -14.77 -10.97 19.15
CA SER A 953 -14.10 -12.27 19.31
C SER A 953 -13.07 -12.28 20.44
N ARG A 954 -12.62 -11.10 20.88
CA ARG A 954 -11.67 -10.89 21.99
C ARG A 954 -12.37 -10.34 23.25
N GLY A 955 -13.68 -10.56 23.37
CA GLY A 955 -14.43 -10.33 24.60
C GLY A 955 -14.91 -8.89 24.83
N PHE A 956 -14.76 -7.99 23.87
CA PHE A 956 -15.31 -6.64 23.97
C PHE A 956 -16.83 -6.63 23.77
N VAL A 957 -17.52 -5.79 24.53
CA VAL A 957 -18.84 -5.26 24.16
C VAL A 957 -18.64 -4.09 23.21
N TYR A 958 -19.35 -4.05 22.10
CA TYR A 958 -19.40 -2.89 21.21
C TYR A 958 -20.71 -2.14 21.43
N ALA A 959 -20.62 -0.85 21.72
CA ALA A 959 -21.76 -0.01 22.09
C ALA A 959 -21.80 1.29 21.30
N ILE A 960 -22.99 1.63 20.82
CA ILE A 960 -23.28 2.90 20.16
C ILE A 960 -24.35 3.64 20.96
N PRO A 961 -23.96 4.59 21.84
CA PRO A 961 -24.88 5.56 22.42
C PRO A 961 -25.34 6.57 21.38
N HIS A 962 -26.65 6.68 21.18
CA HIS A 962 -27.27 7.60 20.22
C HIS A 962 -27.58 8.94 20.90
N VAL A 963 -26.52 9.65 21.27
CA VAL A 963 -26.58 10.88 22.08
C VAL A 963 -27.26 12.03 21.36
N ARG A 964 -27.79 13.00 22.12
CA ARG A 964 -28.37 14.22 21.54
C ARG A 964 -27.36 15.02 20.72
N GLY A 965 -27.87 15.71 19.70
CA GLY A 965 -27.08 16.32 18.62
C GLY A 965 -27.03 15.45 17.36
N GLY A 966 -27.26 14.14 17.50
CA GLY A 966 -27.63 13.26 16.38
C GLY A 966 -29.10 13.42 15.97
N GLY A 967 -29.54 12.65 14.98
CA GLY A 967 -30.90 12.73 14.39
C GLY A 967 -31.75 11.47 14.58
N GLU A 968 -31.31 10.53 15.43
CA GLU A 968 -31.89 9.19 15.54
C GLU A 968 -33.34 9.20 16.05
N LEU A 969 -33.72 10.23 16.81
CA LEU A 969 -35.09 10.48 17.28
C LEU A 969 -35.71 11.76 16.67
N GLY A 970 -35.19 12.19 15.52
CA GLY A 970 -35.70 13.34 14.75
C GLY A 970 -35.11 14.69 15.15
N GLN A 971 -35.64 15.77 14.58
CA GLN A 971 -35.05 17.12 14.68
C GLN A 971 -34.92 17.61 16.13
N ALA A 972 -35.91 17.33 16.99
CA ALA A 972 -35.84 17.70 18.41
C ALA A 972 -34.65 17.06 19.14
N TRP A 973 -34.18 15.89 18.69
CA TRP A 973 -33.00 15.22 19.23
C TRP A 973 -31.70 15.96 18.85
N HIS A 974 -31.64 16.45 17.62
CA HIS A 974 -30.54 17.27 17.12
C HIS A 974 -30.49 18.62 17.85
N ASP A 975 -31.63 19.32 17.93
CA ASP A 975 -31.77 20.58 18.65
C ASP A 975 -31.41 20.46 20.14
N GLY A 976 -31.65 19.28 20.72
CA GLY A 976 -31.29 18.92 22.07
C GLY A 976 -29.79 18.78 22.34
N GLY A 977 -28.93 18.82 21.31
CA GLY A 977 -27.48 18.67 21.43
C GLY A 977 -26.67 19.56 20.48
N LYS A 978 -27.20 20.75 20.15
CA LYS A 978 -26.51 21.81 19.41
C LYS A 978 -26.63 23.15 20.14
N MET A 979 -25.84 24.14 19.74
CA MET A 979 -25.87 25.51 20.27
C MET A 979 -25.82 25.51 21.81
N MET A 980 -26.74 26.19 22.48
CA MET A 980 -26.85 26.30 23.94
C MET A 980 -27.27 25.00 24.64
N ASN A 981 -27.47 23.91 23.90
CA ASN A 981 -27.71 22.57 24.41
C ASN A 981 -26.55 21.62 24.12
N LYS A 982 -25.46 22.08 23.47
CA LYS A 982 -24.38 21.19 23.00
C LYS A 982 -23.78 20.31 24.10
N ARG A 983 -23.80 20.78 25.35
CA ARG A 983 -23.28 20.00 26.48
C ARG A 983 -24.00 18.66 26.69
N ASN A 984 -25.25 18.55 26.27
CA ASN A 984 -26.02 17.32 26.36
C ASN A 984 -25.34 16.17 25.62
N THR A 985 -24.70 16.42 24.47
CA THR A 985 -23.95 15.39 23.73
C THR A 985 -22.89 14.70 24.62
N PHE A 986 -22.10 15.49 25.36
CA PHE A 986 -21.05 14.94 26.23
C PHE A 986 -21.64 14.23 27.45
N THR A 987 -22.65 14.84 28.06
CA THR A 987 -23.26 14.29 29.27
C THR A 987 -24.06 13.02 28.99
N ASP A 988 -24.77 12.94 27.87
CA ASP A 988 -25.48 11.73 27.45
C ASP A 988 -24.51 10.58 27.24
N PHE A 989 -23.35 10.82 26.63
CA PHE A 989 -22.33 9.79 26.42
C PHE A 989 -21.78 9.27 27.75
N ILE A 990 -21.52 10.17 28.70
CA ILE A 990 -21.08 9.84 30.06
C ILE A 990 -22.17 9.04 30.80
N ASP A 991 -23.40 9.53 30.81
CA ASP A 991 -24.53 8.90 31.50
C ASP A 991 -24.79 7.50 30.91
N CYS A 992 -24.63 7.31 29.59
CA CYS A 992 -24.66 6.01 28.94
C CYS A 992 -23.51 5.08 29.37
N ALA A 993 -22.28 5.59 29.48
CA ALA A 993 -21.14 4.79 29.96
C ALA A 993 -21.36 4.30 31.40
N GLU A 994 -21.86 5.18 32.27
CA GLU A 994 -22.20 4.84 33.67
C GLU A 994 -23.33 3.82 33.77
N PHE A 995 -24.39 3.99 32.97
CA PHE A 995 -25.46 3.02 32.86
C PHE A 995 -24.94 1.64 32.43
N LEU A 996 -24.11 1.58 31.39
CA LEU A 996 -23.57 0.31 30.90
C LEU A 996 -22.62 -0.36 31.90
N ILE A 997 -21.87 0.41 32.70
CA ILE A 997 -21.09 -0.12 33.82
C ILE A 997 -22.01 -0.70 34.89
N ALA A 998 -23.06 0.02 35.28
CA ALA A 998 -24.01 -0.41 36.30
C ALA A 998 -24.76 -1.71 35.89
N GLU A 999 -25.08 -1.85 34.60
CA GLU A 999 -25.72 -3.03 34.03
C GLU A 999 -24.74 -4.20 33.76
N GLY A 1000 -23.44 -4.03 34.05
CA GLY A 1000 -22.43 -5.08 33.93
C GLY A 1000 -21.97 -5.36 32.48
N TYR A 1001 -22.15 -4.39 31.58
CA TYR A 1001 -21.61 -4.45 30.22
C TYR A 1001 -20.15 -3.98 30.11
N ALA A 1002 -19.63 -3.31 31.13
CA ALA A 1002 -18.23 -2.92 31.23
C ALA A 1002 -17.80 -2.77 32.69
N GLN A 1003 -16.49 -2.80 32.94
CA GLN A 1003 -15.91 -2.32 34.19
C GLN A 1003 -15.49 -0.85 34.04
N LYS A 1004 -15.69 -0.07 35.11
CA LYS A 1004 -15.20 1.31 35.18
C LYS A 1004 -13.69 1.36 34.92
N GLY A 1005 -13.25 2.26 34.04
CA GLY A 1005 -11.84 2.39 33.66
C GLY A 1005 -11.37 1.35 32.63
N ASN A 1006 -12.26 0.51 32.09
CA ASN A 1006 -11.98 -0.47 31.02
C ASN A 1006 -12.81 -0.21 29.75
N ILE A 1007 -13.16 1.06 29.50
CA ILE A 1007 -13.86 1.50 28.29
C ILE A 1007 -12.86 2.11 27.31
N VAL A 1008 -12.88 1.66 26.06
CA VAL A 1008 -12.30 2.36 24.92
C VAL A 1008 -13.36 3.27 24.33
N ALA A 1009 -13.09 4.56 24.15
CA ALA A 1009 -13.97 5.48 23.46
C ALA A 1009 -13.32 5.97 22.15
N GLU A 1010 -14.08 6.02 21.06
CA GLU A 1010 -13.60 6.49 19.75
C GLU A 1010 -14.61 7.44 19.09
N GLY A 1011 -14.12 8.55 18.55
CA GLY A 1011 -14.91 9.50 17.77
C GLY A 1011 -14.03 10.35 16.85
N GLY A 1012 -14.56 10.62 15.65
CA GLY A 1012 -13.86 11.38 14.62
C GLY A 1012 -14.51 12.73 14.30
N SER A 1013 -13.74 13.74 13.89
CA SER A 1013 -14.26 15.06 13.50
C SER A 1013 -15.04 15.74 14.64
N ALA A 1014 -16.34 16.02 14.49
CA ALA A 1014 -17.20 16.47 15.59
C ALA A 1014 -17.45 15.38 16.66
N GLY A 1015 -17.34 14.10 16.32
CA GLY A 1015 -17.22 13.03 17.31
C GLY A 1015 -15.91 13.11 18.09
N GLY A 1016 -14.86 13.71 17.51
CA GLY A 1016 -13.62 14.05 18.20
C GLY A 1016 -13.78 15.20 19.21
N LEU A 1017 -14.68 16.16 18.93
CA LEU A 1017 -15.13 17.14 19.93
C LEU A 1017 -15.78 16.43 21.13
N LEU A 1018 -16.67 15.46 20.86
CA LEU A 1018 -17.27 14.61 21.90
C LEU A 1018 -16.19 13.93 22.75
N MET A 1019 -15.22 13.27 22.11
CA MET A 1019 -14.10 12.63 22.82
C MET A 1019 -13.27 13.62 23.65
N GLY A 1020 -12.94 14.79 23.09
CA GLY A 1020 -12.21 15.85 23.79
C GLY A 1020 -12.95 16.40 25.00
N GLY A 1021 -14.28 16.50 24.92
CA GLY A 1021 -15.14 16.91 26.03
C GLY A 1021 -15.15 15.89 27.17
N ILE A 1022 -15.37 14.61 26.86
CA ILE A 1022 -15.50 13.56 27.90
C ILE A 1022 -14.20 13.30 28.65
N VAL A 1023 -13.04 13.43 28.01
CA VAL A 1023 -11.74 13.24 28.70
C VAL A 1023 -11.45 14.36 29.69
N ASN A 1024 -11.98 15.56 29.48
CA ASN A 1024 -11.89 16.63 30.46
C ASN A 1024 -12.90 16.44 31.60
N MET A 1025 -14.12 15.97 31.30
CA MET A 1025 -15.22 15.88 32.28
C MET A 1025 -15.19 14.64 33.16
N ARG A 1026 -14.91 13.46 32.58
CA ARG A 1026 -14.96 12.15 33.26
C ARG A 1026 -13.85 11.20 32.74
N PRO A 1027 -12.57 11.58 32.85
CA PRO A 1027 -11.46 10.74 32.41
C PRO A 1027 -11.41 9.37 33.12
N ASP A 1028 -11.96 9.29 34.34
CA ASP A 1028 -11.99 8.09 35.19
C ASP A 1028 -12.81 6.92 34.64
N LEU A 1029 -13.65 7.15 33.63
CA LEU A 1029 -14.49 6.11 33.02
C LEU A 1029 -13.74 5.30 31.96
N PHE A 1030 -12.70 5.88 31.35
CA PHE A 1030 -12.09 5.37 30.12
C PHE A 1030 -10.67 4.85 30.39
N LYS A 1031 -10.29 3.76 29.70
CA LYS A 1031 -8.90 3.27 29.67
C LYS A 1031 -8.12 3.94 28.55
N LEU A 1032 -8.73 3.98 27.36
CA LEU A 1032 -8.15 4.55 26.14
C LEU A 1032 -9.21 5.40 25.43
N VAL A 1033 -8.82 6.57 24.94
CA VAL A 1033 -9.65 7.40 24.06
C VAL A 1033 -8.91 7.67 22.75
N ILE A 1034 -9.55 7.34 21.64
CA ILE A 1034 -9.04 7.56 20.29
C ILE A 1034 -9.78 8.75 19.69
N LEU A 1035 -9.02 9.77 19.30
CA LEU A 1035 -9.53 11.02 18.76
C LEU A 1035 -9.06 11.18 17.32
N ASP A 1036 -9.95 10.88 16.38
CA ASP A 1036 -9.64 10.94 14.95
C ASP A 1036 -9.97 12.31 14.38
N VAL A 1037 -9.00 13.00 13.76
CA VAL A 1037 -9.16 14.36 13.20
C VAL A 1037 -10.04 15.29 14.08
N PRO A 1038 -9.74 15.45 15.39
CA PRO A 1038 -10.76 15.90 16.34
C PRO A 1038 -10.88 17.43 16.41
N PHE A 1039 -12.11 17.95 16.34
CA PHE A 1039 -12.41 19.37 16.53
C PHE A 1039 -12.31 19.73 18.02
N VAL A 1040 -11.19 20.31 18.45
CA VAL A 1040 -10.86 20.47 19.88
C VAL A 1040 -10.47 21.89 20.28
N ASP A 1041 -10.19 22.76 19.29
CA ASP A 1041 -9.81 24.15 19.49
C ASP A 1041 -11.00 25.09 19.21
N VAL A 1042 -12.16 24.76 19.80
CA VAL A 1042 -13.48 25.29 19.40
C VAL A 1042 -13.50 26.82 19.40
N ILE A 1043 -13.00 27.46 20.47
CA ILE A 1043 -13.04 28.92 20.59
C ILE A 1043 -12.18 29.59 19.52
N ASN A 1044 -10.92 29.17 19.37
CA ASN A 1044 -9.98 29.83 18.46
C ASN A 1044 -10.29 29.56 16.99
N THR A 1045 -10.86 28.39 16.67
CA THR A 1045 -11.35 28.07 15.33
C THR A 1045 -12.62 28.87 15.02
N MET A 1046 -13.62 28.87 15.91
CA MET A 1046 -14.90 29.56 15.66
C MET A 1046 -14.81 31.09 15.70
N LEU A 1047 -13.70 31.66 16.15
CA LEU A 1047 -13.42 33.11 16.03
C LEU A 1047 -12.85 33.52 14.66
N ASP A 1048 -12.37 32.57 13.85
CA ASP A 1048 -11.66 32.85 12.59
C ASP A 1048 -12.54 32.55 11.37
N ASP A 1049 -13.31 33.55 10.95
CA ASP A 1049 -14.23 33.50 9.80
C ASP A 1049 -13.55 33.26 8.43
N LYS A 1050 -12.21 33.23 8.39
CA LYS A 1050 -11.43 32.95 7.17
C LYS A 1050 -11.13 31.47 6.99
N LEU A 1051 -11.37 30.65 8.01
CA LEU A 1051 -11.21 29.20 7.92
C LEU A 1051 -12.38 28.59 7.15
N PRO A 1052 -12.17 27.43 6.49
CA PRO A 1052 -13.28 26.64 5.99
C PRO A 1052 -14.28 26.29 7.09
N LEU A 1053 -15.56 26.18 6.70
CA LEU A 1053 -16.69 25.75 7.54
C LEU A 1053 -17.09 26.67 8.70
N THR A 1054 -16.21 27.49 9.26
CA THR A 1054 -16.50 28.29 10.47
C THR A 1054 -17.81 29.06 10.43
N THR A 1055 -18.08 29.77 9.34
CA THR A 1055 -19.28 30.62 9.22
C THR A 1055 -20.57 29.82 9.13
N ILE A 1056 -20.56 28.67 8.45
CA ILE A 1056 -21.73 27.78 8.35
C ILE A 1056 -21.95 26.98 9.64
N GLU A 1057 -20.94 26.88 10.50
CA GLU A 1057 -21.00 26.15 11.77
C GLU A 1057 -21.48 27.01 12.94
N TYR A 1058 -21.67 28.32 12.74
CA TYR A 1058 -22.28 29.18 13.75
C TYR A 1058 -23.68 28.72 14.15
N GLU A 1059 -24.43 28.11 13.23
CA GLU A 1059 -25.75 27.54 13.49
C GLU A 1059 -25.70 26.19 14.22
N GLU A 1060 -24.51 25.61 14.41
CA GLU A 1060 -24.31 24.35 15.13
C GLU A 1060 -23.72 24.55 16.53
N TRP A 1061 -22.67 25.36 16.64
CA TRP A 1061 -21.96 25.57 17.92
C TRP A 1061 -22.31 26.88 18.61
N GLY A 1062 -22.65 27.90 17.82
CA GLY A 1062 -22.71 29.29 18.22
C GLY A 1062 -21.55 30.11 17.64
N ASN A 1063 -21.74 31.42 17.61
CA ASN A 1063 -20.70 32.37 17.20
C ASN A 1063 -20.06 32.99 18.45
N PRO A 1064 -18.79 32.71 18.78
CA PRO A 1064 -18.13 33.23 19.98
C PRO A 1064 -17.90 34.75 19.95
N ASN A 1065 -18.18 35.43 18.83
CA ASN A 1065 -18.29 36.89 18.84
C ASN A 1065 -19.51 37.40 19.62
N ASP A 1066 -20.53 36.55 19.85
CA ASP A 1066 -21.58 36.81 20.84
C ASP A 1066 -21.15 36.33 22.23
N LYS A 1067 -21.36 37.17 23.25
CA LYS A 1067 -20.89 36.88 24.61
C LYS A 1067 -21.52 35.63 25.22
N LYS A 1068 -22.83 35.40 25.01
CA LYS A 1068 -23.52 34.25 25.59
C LYS A 1068 -23.07 32.95 24.93
N ALA A 1069 -22.95 32.96 23.60
CA ALA A 1069 -22.39 31.84 22.86
C ALA A 1069 -20.94 31.55 23.29
N PHE A 1070 -20.11 32.59 23.41
CA PHE A 1070 -18.73 32.47 23.91
C PHE A 1070 -18.64 31.80 25.28
N GLU A 1071 -19.37 32.33 26.27
CA GLU A 1071 -19.35 31.79 27.64
C GLU A 1071 -19.80 30.31 27.67
N TYR A 1072 -20.80 29.95 26.87
CA TYR A 1072 -21.28 28.59 26.78
C TYR A 1072 -20.28 27.66 26.06
N MET A 1073 -19.77 28.05 24.91
CA MET A 1073 -18.76 27.30 24.15
C MET A 1073 -17.49 27.10 24.98
N LEU A 1074 -17.06 28.12 25.72
CA LEU A 1074 -15.90 28.07 26.60
C LEU A 1074 -16.07 27.02 27.70
N SER A 1075 -17.29 26.76 28.15
CA SER A 1075 -17.58 25.76 29.19
C SER A 1075 -17.37 24.29 28.75
N TYR A 1076 -17.23 24.03 27.45
CA TYR A 1076 -16.98 22.68 26.95
C TYR A 1076 -15.81 22.56 25.95
N SER A 1077 -15.28 23.67 25.43
CA SER A 1077 -14.17 23.64 24.46
C SER A 1077 -13.00 22.80 25.00
N PRO A 1078 -12.62 21.69 24.33
CA PRO A 1078 -11.65 20.76 24.90
C PRO A 1078 -10.29 21.38 25.18
N TYR A 1079 -9.77 22.21 24.27
CA TYR A 1079 -8.46 22.84 24.42
C TYR A 1079 -8.42 23.79 25.63
N GLU A 1080 -9.42 24.65 25.80
CA GLU A 1080 -9.50 25.58 26.93
C GLU A 1080 -9.70 24.87 28.28
N ASN A 1081 -10.37 23.72 28.31
CA ASN A 1081 -10.71 22.97 29.53
C ASN A 1081 -9.69 21.90 29.94
N VAL A 1082 -8.50 21.86 29.33
CA VAL A 1082 -7.39 21.02 29.84
C VAL A 1082 -6.90 21.57 31.18
N ILE A 1083 -7.01 20.75 32.24
CA ILE A 1083 -6.62 21.09 33.62
C ILE A 1083 -5.68 20.03 34.20
N ALA A 1084 -5.02 20.35 35.32
CA ALA A 1084 -4.12 19.41 36.00
C ALA A 1084 -4.92 18.27 36.66
N GLN A 1085 -5.02 17.15 35.95
CA GLN A 1085 -5.68 15.92 36.38
C GLN A 1085 -5.10 14.71 35.65
N ASN A 1086 -5.53 13.52 36.05
CA ASN A 1086 -5.22 12.28 35.33
C ASN A 1086 -6.15 12.15 34.13
N TYR A 1087 -5.57 11.91 32.95
CA TYR A 1087 -6.27 11.61 31.71
C TYR A 1087 -6.13 10.13 31.35
N PRO A 1088 -7.02 9.53 30.52
CA PRO A 1088 -6.84 8.17 30.04
C PRO A 1088 -5.63 8.07 29.09
N HIS A 1089 -5.28 6.84 28.67
CA HIS A 1089 -4.42 6.69 27.49
C HIS A 1089 -5.11 7.37 26.29
N MET A 1090 -4.37 8.08 25.45
CA MET A 1090 -4.94 8.82 24.32
C MET A 1090 -4.12 8.66 23.05
N LEU A 1091 -4.81 8.42 21.94
CA LEU A 1091 -4.26 8.43 20.59
C LEU A 1091 -5.00 9.47 19.75
N PHE A 1092 -4.27 10.49 19.31
CA PHE A 1092 -4.75 11.49 18.36
C PHE A 1092 -4.27 11.13 16.95
N THR A 1093 -5.18 11.19 15.97
CA THR A 1093 -4.82 11.11 14.55
C THR A 1093 -5.24 12.38 13.81
N THR A 1094 -4.47 12.81 12.81
CA THR A 1094 -4.84 13.96 11.97
C THR A 1094 -4.14 13.92 10.61
N GLY A 1095 -4.60 14.74 9.65
CA GLY A 1095 -3.99 14.93 8.34
C GLY A 1095 -3.51 16.36 8.15
N VAL A 1096 -2.29 16.55 7.63
CA VAL A 1096 -1.71 17.89 7.48
C VAL A 1096 -2.46 18.76 6.44
N ASN A 1097 -3.12 18.11 5.48
CA ASN A 1097 -3.94 18.77 4.44
C ASN A 1097 -5.43 18.75 4.77
N ASP A 1098 -5.82 18.43 6.01
CA ASP A 1098 -7.22 18.44 6.44
C ASP A 1098 -7.78 19.86 6.40
N THR A 1099 -8.83 20.04 5.58
CA THR A 1099 -9.52 21.31 5.38
C THR A 1099 -10.79 21.44 6.21
N ARG A 1100 -11.19 20.41 6.96
CA ARG A 1100 -12.39 20.41 7.81
C ARG A 1100 -12.03 20.64 9.27
N VAL A 1101 -11.00 19.95 9.76
CA VAL A 1101 -10.42 20.15 11.09
C VAL A 1101 -8.94 20.40 10.92
N GLY A 1102 -8.45 21.57 11.32
CA GLY A 1102 -7.05 21.91 11.13
C GLY A 1102 -6.12 21.00 11.93
N TYR A 1103 -5.03 20.51 11.33
CA TYR A 1103 -4.04 19.65 12.03
C TYR A 1103 -3.49 20.28 13.33
N TRP A 1104 -3.50 21.61 13.43
CA TRP A 1104 -3.04 22.34 14.59
C TRP A 1104 -3.94 22.12 15.81
N GLU A 1105 -5.22 21.81 15.63
CA GLU A 1105 -6.13 21.60 16.77
C GLU A 1105 -5.69 20.42 17.65
N PRO A 1106 -5.57 19.18 17.13
CA PRO A 1106 -5.02 18.08 17.92
C PRO A 1106 -3.56 18.31 18.33
N ALA A 1107 -2.73 18.94 17.48
CA ALA A 1107 -1.33 19.20 17.82
C ALA A 1107 -1.18 20.14 19.04
N LYS A 1108 -1.98 21.21 19.10
CA LYS A 1108 -2.07 22.13 20.24
C LYS A 1108 -2.61 21.42 21.49
N MET A 1109 -3.67 20.62 21.35
CA MET A 1109 -4.24 19.89 22.49
C MET A 1109 -3.23 18.91 23.10
N VAL A 1110 -2.49 18.15 22.27
CA VAL A 1110 -1.42 17.25 22.73
C VAL A 1110 -0.31 18.03 23.43
N ALA A 1111 0.13 19.16 22.87
CA ALA A 1111 1.14 20.03 23.49
C ALA A 1111 0.70 20.53 24.88
N LYS A 1112 -0.57 20.92 25.02
CA LYS A 1112 -1.14 21.38 26.30
C LYS A 1112 -1.29 20.23 27.30
N LEU A 1113 -1.81 19.08 26.88
CA LEU A 1113 -1.94 17.89 27.72
C LEU A 1113 -0.60 17.44 28.28
N ARG A 1114 0.47 17.41 27.48
CA ARG A 1114 1.83 17.05 27.96
C ARG A 1114 2.37 17.99 29.04
N LYS A 1115 1.99 19.27 28.99
CA LYS A 1115 2.39 20.26 29.98
C LYS A 1115 1.58 20.18 31.27
N VAL A 1116 0.33 19.73 31.20
CA VAL A 1116 -0.67 19.93 32.26
C VAL A 1116 -1.10 18.64 32.97
N LYS A 1117 -1.17 17.49 32.28
CA LYS A 1117 -1.65 16.23 32.87
C LYS A 1117 -0.76 15.76 34.02
N THR A 1118 -1.34 15.01 34.97
CA THR A 1118 -0.63 14.56 36.20
C THR A 1118 -0.33 13.06 36.23
N ASP A 1119 -0.86 12.28 35.29
CA ASP A 1119 -0.60 10.86 35.14
C ASP A 1119 0.61 10.57 34.23
N ASP A 1120 0.99 9.30 34.11
CA ASP A 1120 2.02 8.80 33.18
C ASP A 1120 1.40 7.94 32.04
N HIS A 1121 0.09 8.03 31.80
CA HIS A 1121 -0.54 7.31 30.70
C HIS A 1121 -0.06 7.81 29.34
N LEU A 1122 -0.20 6.92 28.37
CA LEU A 1122 0.20 7.09 26.98
C LEU A 1122 -0.51 8.28 26.33
N LEU A 1123 0.25 9.13 25.63
CA LEU A 1123 -0.28 10.25 24.85
C LEU A 1123 0.46 10.34 23.50
N LEU A 1124 -0.21 9.91 22.44
CA LEU A 1124 0.33 9.80 21.09
C LEU A 1124 -0.37 10.75 20.12
N LEU A 1125 0.39 11.23 19.13
CA LEU A 1125 -0.10 12.01 18.00
C LEU A 1125 0.48 11.43 16.71
N LYS A 1126 -0.40 10.92 15.84
CA LYS A 1126 -0.05 10.49 14.48
C LYS A 1126 -0.60 11.47 13.46
N THR A 1127 0.29 12.19 12.79
CA THR A 1127 -0.06 13.12 11.71
C THR A 1127 0.30 12.52 10.36
N ASN A 1128 -0.69 12.32 9.49
CA ASN A 1128 -0.45 11.99 8.09
C ASN A 1128 0.05 13.26 7.35
N LEU A 1129 1.31 13.24 6.92
CA LEU A 1129 1.96 14.39 6.28
C LEU A 1129 1.65 14.55 4.77
N SER A 1130 0.83 13.67 4.17
CA SER A 1130 0.38 13.80 2.77
C SER A 1130 -1.13 13.83 2.57
N ALA A 1131 -1.92 13.35 3.54
CA ALA A 1131 -3.37 13.25 3.41
C ALA A 1131 -4.15 14.36 4.15
N GLY A 1132 -5.45 14.42 3.88
CA GLY A 1132 -6.41 15.28 4.58
C GLY A 1132 -7.35 14.50 5.50
N HIS A 1133 -8.61 14.93 5.57
CA HIS A 1133 -9.59 14.48 6.58
C HIS A 1133 -9.86 12.97 6.57
N GLY A 1134 -9.83 12.33 5.40
CA GLY A 1134 -10.17 10.91 5.23
C GLY A 1134 -9.00 9.93 5.38
N GLY A 1135 -7.79 10.40 5.71
CA GLY A 1135 -6.60 9.55 5.75
C GLY A 1135 -6.14 9.07 4.36
N GLY A 1136 -5.54 7.89 4.30
CA GLY A 1136 -5.11 7.28 3.03
C GLY A 1136 -6.27 7.01 2.06
N SER A 1137 -6.04 7.18 0.76
CA SER A 1137 -7.10 7.08 -0.25
C SER A 1137 -7.39 5.66 -0.77
N GLY A 1138 -6.48 4.71 -0.55
CA GLY A 1138 -6.65 3.33 -0.98
C GLY A 1138 -7.59 2.54 -0.07
N ARG A 1139 -8.33 1.57 -0.62
CA ARG A 1139 -9.27 0.75 0.15
C ARG A 1139 -8.58 -0.05 1.26
N TYR A 1140 -7.30 -0.40 1.11
CA TYR A 1140 -6.55 -1.10 2.15
C TYR A 1140 -5.92 -0.16 3.16
N ASP A 1141 -5.69 1.12 2.83
CA ASP A 1141 -5.12 2.09 3.77
C ASP A 1141 -6.01 2.26 5.01
N GLY A 1142 -7.34 2.32 4.84
CA GLY A 1142 -8.27 2.37 5.97
C GLY A 1142 -8.17 1.15 6.89
N TYR A 1143 -7.92 -0.05 6.35
CA TYR A 1143 -7.69 -1.25 7.17
C TYR A 1143 -6.33 -1.23 7.87
N LYS A 1144 -5.30 -0.62 7.29
CA LYS A 1144 -3.99 -0.41 7.93
C LYS A 1144 -4.13 0.54 9.12
N GLU A 1145 -4.84 1.64 8.95
CA GLU A 1145 -5.16 2.58 10.03
C GLU A 1145 -6.00 1.93 11.14
N LEU A 1146 -6.95 1.07 10.78
CA LEU A 1146 -7.73 0.34 11.76
C LEU A 1146 -6.91 -0.72 12.52
N ALA A 1147 -6.05 -1.45 11.83
CA ALA A 1147 -5.13 -2.40 12.46
C ALA A 1147 -4.16 -1.70 13.43
N TYR A 1148 -3.71 -0.50 13.08
CA TYR A 1148 -2.92 0.37 13.94
C TYR A 1148 -3.67 0.74 15.23
N LYS A 1149 -4.93 1.19 15.13
CA LYS A 1149 -5.79 1.48 16.28
C LYS A 1149 -6.06 0.24 17.15
N TYR A 1150 -6.35 -0.90 16.53
CA TYR A 1150 -6.61 -2.14 17.26
C TYR A 1150 -5.36 -2.68 17.96
N ALA A 1151 -4.17 -2.50 17.39
CA ALA A 1151 -2.93 -2.93 18.02
C ALA A 1151 -2.70 -2.21 19.36
N VAL A 1152 -2.93 -0.89 19.43
CA VAL A 1152 -2.81 -0.15 20.71
C VAL A 1152 -3.91 -0.52 21.69
N ILE A 1153 -5.15 -0.77 21.22
CA ILE A 1153 -6.22 -1.30 22.07
C ILE A 1153 -5.79 -2.62 22.71
N PHE A 1154 -5.30 -3.59 21.93
CA PHE A 1154 -4.95 -4.89 22.48
C PHE A 1154 -3.67 -4.88 23.31
N ASP A 1155 -2.71 -3.99 23.03
CA ASP A 1155 -1.54 -3.78 23.87
C ASP A 1155 -1.93 -3.29 25.27
N ILE A 1156 -2.78 -2.27 25.35
CA ILE A 1156 -3.24 -1.69 26.63
C ILE A 1156 -4.07 -2.68 27.47
N PHE A 1157 -4.75 -3.64 26.82
CA PHE A 1157 -5.55 -4.68 27.49
C PHE A 1157 -4.85 -6.04 27.57
N SER A 1158 -3.56 -6.13 27.22
CA SER A 1158 -2.83 -7.42 27.09
C SER A 1158 -2.74 -8.24 28.38
N ASN A 1159 -2.46 -7.59 29.52
CA ASN A 1159 -2.43 -8.26 30.83
C ASN A 1159 -3.78 -8.89 31.19
N ASP A 1160 -4.88 -8.17 30.92
CA ASP A 1160 -6.25 -8.64 31.18
C ASP A 1160 -6.63 -9.83 30.26
N ILE A 1161 -6.09 -9.87 29.03
CA ILE A 1161 -6.32 -10.94 28.04
C ILE A 1161 -5.61 -12.24 28.45
N GLN A 1162 -4.37 -12.15 28.90
CA GLN A 1162 -3.55 -13.32 29.23
C GLN A 1162 -4.04 -14.04 30.50
N GLU A 1163 -4.46 -13.29 31.52
CA GLU A 1163 -5.04 -13.85 32.75
C GLU A 1163 -6.33 -14.63 32.46
N GLU A 1164 -7.23 -14.11 31.62
CA GLU A 1164 -8.47 -14.80 31.25
C GLU A 1164 -8.22 -16.07 30.42
N ALA A 1165 -7.23 -16.05 29.53
CA ALA A 1165 -6.85 -17.24 28.78
C ALA A 1165 -6.32 -18.34 29.71
N ALA A 1166 -5.51 -17.97 30.71
CA ALA A 1166 -5.00 -18.88 31.72
C ALA A 1166 -6.12 -19.45 32.60
N GLU A 1167 -7.08 -18.63 33.05
CA GLU A 1167 -8.25 -19.05 33.81
C GLU A 1167 -9.16 -20.01 33.01
N LYS A 1168 -9.37 -19.75 31.72
CA LYS A 1168 -10.19 -20.60 30.85
C LYS A 1168 -9.58 -21.98 30.63
N VAL A 1169 -8.26 -22.04 30.41
CA VAL A 1169 -7.50 -23.30 30.31
C VAL A 1169 -7.50 -24.04 31.65
N ALA A 1170 -7.41 -23.33 32.78
CA ALA A 1170 -7.50 -23.92 34.11
C ALA A 1170 -8.90 -24.50 34.39
N ALA A 1171 -9.97 -23.80 34.00
CA ALA A 1171 -11.35 -24.26 34.14
C ALA A 1171 -11.66 -25.47 33.23
N GLU A 1172 -11.16 -25.49 31.99
CA GLU A 1172 -11.30 -26.64 31.09
C GLU A 1172 -10.49 -27.86 31.55
N LYS A 1173 -9.37 -27.65 32.25
CA LYS A 1173 -8.59 -28.72 32.89
C LYS A 1173 -9.22 -29.20 34.19
N ALA A 1174 -9.92 -28.35 34.94
CA ALA A 1174 -10.62 -28.72 36.18
C ALA A 1174 -11.98 -29.40 35.92
N GLY A 1175 -12.52 -29.29 34.71
CA GLY A 1175 -13.75 -29.95 34.25
C GLY A 1175 -13.55 -31.27 33.49
N LYS A 1176 -12.31 -31.74 33.34
CA LYS A 1176 -11.94 -33.09 32.87
C LYS A 1176 -11.39 -33.89 34.03
#